data_AF-S7QGA7-F1
#
_entry.id   AF-S7QGA7-F1
#
_cell.length_a   1.000
_cell.length_b   1.000
_cell.length_c   1.000
_cell.angle_alpha   90.00
_cell.angle_beta   90.00
_cell.angle_gamma   90.00
#
_symmetry.space_group_name_H-M   'P 1'
#
loop_
_entity.id
_entity.type
_entity.pdbx_description
1 polymer ?
#
loop_
_entity_poly.entity_id
_entity_poly.type
_entity_poly.pdbx_seq_one_letter_code
_entity_poly.pdbx_strand_id
1 'polypeptide(L)'
;MAEAGADFDATLIGNMGRKISQYSMEIVELRKRVQELQRGAVYSLVDEDNPHLKGLNVRLGDLEHERDTLNVRLGELEKEKDDLNIRLREMEKEREGFKCDLEKSNHVTNEARRERYAFENELRRVLEQKTKLEMDLLEAQEQVREKNVLKEDLQRVLTEKIDLEKVIHEAEEQLKEKNVLRGNTSSLQAALNECLSELTKSISDMQNLRNEKETLDATVASLTTRVQKLDRDNSKLNKMKILLLSDLDERIQRMKAMQQVREDMEKLKVTHDELAEQNRRLMEENEALSRQMSEHESLAAKNSEAAAVSEVAMAQLRQENEALSCQVSEHKFLAAKNAEAAALTEVAMIKLQGDNKALSLQITEHKSLAEKDNEAAEAAKVAMTKLGEENVALRKQLSDLEDLARQKQDRLDSREQELDSIRQQKEALVAQLSDLHAEVVQKDGRIVDLQNQLDATPQMNTPVKENTGRLPSEAAPVLETVAATPNNDEQSSREVTNCPVRFIHVLPPQITPVGAPSDGRGRMFPLAGSYISPIPAGRLAQFETLQVVGPPLNHAGDMPDFSDGIAHFTKVELNKALGGSKKGLVTSIPKDKQGLYPLSYLGITSYLCPRLDRNPWCPYAPGKDGYIFTASERDLAALAQSKQRALFVNVSHLSTTTKLFFAGFYEVCQAEDLSSEEWCTFTDDTKVAYSQIVKDRVPECSHLSIREIKAQYNSGARRVSCLRLRFLGFRNPQNPTRDVYQALLSHFAGQHAPSFTYKRKSEDQVGTSRKPKSARLSLPES
;
A
#
# COMPACT_ATOMS: atom_id res chain seq x y z
N MET A 1 167.97 143.57 -76.43
CA MET A 1 168.16 142.78 -75.21
C MET A 1 168.32 141.33 -75.66
N ALA A 2 169.51 140.95 -76.12
CA ALA A 2 170.66 140.46 -75.32
C ALA A 2 170.39 139.02 -74.82
N GLU A 3 171.24 138.01 -74.91
CA GLU A 3 172.58 137.76 -75.49
C GLU A 3 172.90 136.26 -75.24
N ALA A 4 173.85 135.69 -75.98
CA ALA A 4 174.75 134.56 -75.63
C ALA A 4 174.28 133.07 -75.63
N GLY A 5 174.96 132.26 -76.49
CA GLY A 5 175.56 130.92 -76.26
C GLY A 5 174.65 129.71 -75.94
N ALA A 6 174.92 128.45 -76.29
CA ALA A 6 176.01 127.75 -76.97
C ALA A 6 175.53 126.31 -77.33
N ASP A 7 176.27 125.65 -78.22
CA ASP A 7 176.18 124.28 -78.75
C ASP A 7 175.62 123.15 -77.85
N PHE A 8 174.77 122.26 -78.40
CA PHE A 8 175.04 120.80 -78.46
C PHE A 8 173.98 119.99 -79.26
N ASP A 9 174.47 119.13 -80.15
CA ASP A 9 173.92 117.89 -80.73
C ASP A 9 172.68 117.86 -81.66
N ALA A 10 172.95 118.12 -82.93
CA ALA A 10 172.07 118.06 -84.10
C ALA A 10 171.69 116.64 -84.61
N THR A 11 171.78 115.58 -83.80
CA THR A 11 171.56 114.19 -84.28
C THR A 11 170.31 113.51 -83.69
N LEU A 12 169.74 114.05 -82.60
CA LEU A 12 168.58 113.44 -81.92
C LEU A 12 167.23 113.89 -82.50
N ILE A 13 167.14 115.16 -82.93
CA ILE A 13 165.88 115.76 -83.42
C ILE A 13 165.47 115.17 -84.79
N GLY A 14 166.43 114.83 -85.66
CA GLY A 14 166.13 114.19 -86.95
C GLY A 14 165.57 112.76 -86.82
N ASN A 15 165.97 112.02 -85.79
CA ASN A 15 165.46 110.67 -85.53
C ASN A 15 164.08 110.67 -84.84
N MET A 16 163.79 111.69 -84.02
CA MET A 16 162.44 111.91 -83.51
C MET A 16 161.48 112.34 -84.62
N GLY A 17 161.89 113.20 -85.54
CA GLY A 17 161.07 113.61 -86.68
C GLY A 17 160.66 112.42 -87.57
N ARG A 18 161.59 111.48 -87.83
CA ARG A 18 161.27 110.25 -88.57
C ARG A 18 160.33 109.30 -87.81
N LYS A 19 160.52 109.13 -86.50
CA LYS A 19 159.60 108.32 -85.66
C LYS A 19 158.20 108.95 -85.56
N ILE A 20 158.10 110.27 -85.50
CA ILE A 20 156.80 110.97 -85.45
C ILE A 20 156.06 110.83 -86.79
N SER A 21 156.76 110.92 -87.94
CA SER A 21 156.15 110.61 -89.24
C SER A 21 155.75 109.14 -89.39
N GLN A 22 156.55 108.21 -88.86
CA GLN A 22 156.25 106.78 -88.89
C GLN A 22 155.01 106.44 -88.04
N TYR A 23 154.92 106.99 -86.82
CA TYR A 23 153.72 106.82 -85.99
C TYR A 23 152.50 107.54 -86.54
N SER A 24 152.67 108.67 -87.24
CA SER A 24 151.55 109.34 -87.90
C SER A 24 150.98 108.52 -89.06
N MET A 25 151.83 107.81 -89.82
CA MET A 25 151.37 106.86 -90.84
C MET A 25 150.69 105.62 -90.22
N GLU A 26 151.26 105.04 -89.17
CA GLU A 26 150.64 103.90 -88.47
C GLU A 26 149.28 104.25 -87.86
N ILE A 27 149.10 105.47 -87.34
CA ILE A 27 147.81 105.93 -86.81
C ILE A 27 146.77 106.08 -87.94
N VAL A 28 147.16 106.54 -89.12
CA VAL A 28 146.26 106.62 -90.29
C VAL A 28 145.90 105.22 -90.80
N GLU A 29 146.86 104.29 -90.83
CA GLU A 29 146.63 102.91 -91.26
C GLU A 29 145.77 102.13 -90.24
N LEU A 30 145.98 102.34 -88.94
CA LEU A 30 145.11 101.81 -87.88
C LEU A 30 143.69 102.38 -87.95
N ARG A 31 143.53 103.69 -88.24
CA ARG A 31 142.20 104.28 -88.47
C ARG A 31 141.52 103.69 -89.70
N LYS A 32 142.26 103.37 -90.76
CA LYS A 32 141.72 102.69 -91.95
C LYS A 32 141.30 101.25 -91.64
N ARG A 33 142.09 100.50 -90.88
CA ARG A 33 141.76 99.14 -90.42
C ARG A 33 140.57 99.12 -89.45
N VAL A 34 140.43 100.12 -88.58
CA VAL A 34 139.25 100.25 -87.70
C VAL A 34 137.99 100.62 -88.51
N GLN A 35 138.10 101.45 -89.55
CA GLN A 35 136.97 101.70 -90.47
C GLN A 35 136.59 100.48 -91.32
N GLU A 36 137.55 99.67 -91.76
CA GLU A 36 137.29 98.42 -92.50
C GLU A 36 136.69 97.34 -91.59
N LEU A 37 137.11 97.25 -90.33
CA LEU A 37 136.53 96.33 -89.33
C LEU A 37 135.15 96.79 -88.82
N GLN A 38 134.84 98.10 -88.84
CA GLN A 38 133.50 98.61 -88.52
C GLN A 38 132.52 98.60 -89.70
N ARG A 39 133.00 98.36 -90.93
CA ARG A 39 132.13 98.18 -92.13
C ARG A 39 131.99 96.73 -92.59
N GLY A 40 132.77 95.79 -92.06
CA GLY A 40 132.86 94.42 -92.57
C GLY A 40 132.05 93.33 -91.85
N ALA A 41 131.23 93.66 -90.84
CA ALA A 41 130.56 92.61 -90.05
C ALA A 41 129.14 92.94 -89.55
N VAL A 42 128.42 93.90 -90.15
CA VAL A 42 127.05 94.27 -89.71
C VAL A 42 126.04 94.52 -90.85
N TYR A 43 126.40 94.37 -92.13
CA TYR A 43 125.45 94.61 -93.24
C TYR A 43 125.53 93.56 -94.37
N SER A 44 125.09 92.33 -94.10
CA SER A 44 124.82 91.35 -95.17
C SER A 44 123.76 90.29 -94.85
N LEU A 45 122.82 90.57 -93.93
CA LEU A 45 121.68 89.68 -93.62
C LEU A 45 120.38 90.46 -93.36
N VAL A 46 120.25 91.65 -93.94
CA VAL A 46 119.00 92.38 -94.00
C VAL A 46 118.82 92.83 -95.45
N ASP A 47 117.73 92.35 -96.02
CA ASP A 47 117.13 92.64 -97.32
C ASP A 47 117.45 91.65 -98.43
N GLU A 48 116.62 90.60 -98.48
CA GLU A 48 115.72 90.33 -99.61
C GLU A 48 114.86 89.09 -99.26
N ASP A 49 113.54 89.28 -99.20
CA ASP A 49 112.49 88.27 -99.34
C ASP A 49 112.79 86.84 -98.82
N ASN A 50 112.66 86.64 -97.50
CA ASN A 50 112.68 85.30 -96.92
C ASN A 50 111.24 84.77 -96.73
N PRO A 51 110.69 83.95 -97.67
CA PRO A 51 109.33 83.42 -97.59
C PRO A 51 109.08 82.57 -96.33
N HIS A 52 110.14 82.07 -95.69
CA HIS A 52 110.03 81.35 -94.42
C HIS A 52 109.63 82.25 -93.24
N LEU A 53 110.04 83.53 -93.22
CA LEU A 53 109.66 84.48 -92.16
C LEU A 53 108.22 84.98 -92.34
N LYS A 54 107.77 85.18 -93.58
CA LYS A 54 106.34 85.41 -93.87
C LYS A 54 105.49 84.19 -93.50
N GLY A 55 105.93 82.97 -93.84
CA GLY A 55 105.24 81.74 -93.45
C GLY A 55 105.23 81.47 -91.94
N LEU A 56 106.30 81.84 -91.23
CA LEU A 56 106.36 81.78 -89.76
C LEU A 56 105.46 82.84 -89.11
N ASN A 57 105.38 84.05 -89.65
CA ASN A 57 104.43 85.06 -89.16
C ASN A 57 102.97 84.66 -89.43
N VAL A 58 102.68 84.01 -90.57
CA VAL A 58 101.34 83.44 -90.82
C VAL A 58 101.04 82.31 -89.83
N ARG A 59 101.97 81.36 -89.62
CA ARG A 59 101.80 80.31 -88.59
C ARG A 59 101.70 80.87 -87.17
N LEU A 60 102.43 81.93 -86.85
CA LEU A 60 102.34 82.60 -85.55
C LEU A 60 100.96 83.25 -85.40
N GLY A 61 100.46 83.93 -86.45
CA GLY A 61 99.11 84.46 -86.48
C GLY A 61 98.02 83.38 -86.38
N ASP A 62 98.18 82.24 -87.06
CA ASP A 62 97.28 81.10 -86.96
C ASP A 62 97.29 80.49 -85.55
N LEU A 63 98.47 80.36 -84.93
CA LEU A 63 98.61 79.87 -83.56
C LEU A 63 98.09 80.87 -82.52
N GLU A 64 98.23 82.17 -82.76
CA GLU A 64 97.64 83.22 -81.93
C GLU A 64 96.12 83.20 -82.05
N HIS A 65 95.59 83.03 -83.27
CA HIS A 65 94.16 82.88 -83.50
C HIS A 65 93.61 81.59 -82.89
N GLU A 66 94.34 80.48 -82.98
CA GLU A 66 93.99 79.21 -82.34
C GLU A 66 94.04 79.32 -80.81
N ARG A 67 95.06 79.97 -80.25
CA ARG A 67 95.14 80.28 -78.81
C ARG A 67 93.94 81.12 -78.38
N ASP A 68 93.59 82.15 -79.13
CA ASP A 68 92.46 83.03 -78.79
C ASP A 68 91.14 82.28 -78.90
N THR A 69 90.99 81.42 -79.92
CA THR A 69 89.82 80.54 -80.09
C THR A 69 89.73 79.53 -78.93
N LEU A 70 90.85 78.93 -78.53
CA LEU A 70 90.92 78.00 -77.40
C LEU A 70 90.64 78.70 -76.07
N ASN A 71 91.09 79.94 -75.88
CA ASN A 71 90.79 80.74 -74.70
C ASN A 71 89.29 81.10 -74.64
N VAL A 72 88.68 81.46 -75.77
CA VAL A 72 87.22 81.67 -75.85
C VAL A 72 86.48 80.38 -75.49
N ARG A 73 86.88 79.24 -76.08
CA ARG A 73 86.26 77.94 -75.79
C ARG A 73 86.47 77.48 -74.35
N LEU A 74 87.62 77.77 -73.77
CA LEU A 74 87.90 77.51 -72.35
C LEU A 74 86.97 78.35 -71.48
N GLY A 75 86.79 79.63 -71.79
CA GLY A 75 85.84 80.50 -71.09
C GLY A 75 84.38 80.04 -71.22
N GLU A 76 83.98 79.53 -72.40
CA GLU A 76 82.66 78.92 -72.60
C GLU A 76 82.47 77.65 -71.77
N LEU A 77 83.49 76.78 -71.72
CA LEU A 77 83.47 75.56 -70.90
C LEU A 77 83.49 75.86 -69.40
N GLU A 78 84.21 76.89 -68.97
CA GLU A 78 84.18 77.37 -67.58
C GLU A 78 82.79 77.89 -67.21
N LYS A 79 82.16 78.64 -68.12
CA LYS A 79 80.78 79.09 -67.93
C LYS A 79 79.80 77.91 -67.89
N GLU A 80 79.92 76.94 -68.78
CA GLU A 80 79.09 75.72 -68.78
C GLU A 80 79.30 74.91 -67.50
N LYS A 81 80.54 74.78 -67.02
CA LYS A 81 80.86 74.14 -65.74
C LYS A 81 80.19 74.87 -64.58
N ASP A 82 80.21 76.19 -64.57
CA ASP A 82 79.55 76.99 -63.52
C ASP A 82 78.03 76.84 -63.57
N ASP A 83 77.43 76.87 -64.76
CA ASP A 83 76.00 76.63 -64.98
C ASP A 83 75.59 75.21 -64.54
N LEU A 84 76.40 74.19 -64.85
CA LEU A 84 76.19 72.81 -64.40
C LEU A 84 76.34 72.68 -62.88
N ASN A 85 77.28 73.39 -62.26
CA ASN A 85 77.43 73.41 -60.80
C ASN A 85 76.28 74.12 -60.10
N ILE A 86 75.67 75.14 -60.72
CA ILE A 86 74.44 75.77 -60.23
C ILE A 86 73.30 74.76 -60.29
N ARG A 87 73.11 74.12 -61.46
CA ARG A 87 72.04 73.12 -61.66
C ARG A 87 72.20 71.90 -60.74
N LEU A 88 73.43 71.45 -60.50
CA LEU A 88 73.71 70.36 -59.56
C LEU A 88 73.28 70.76 -58.14
N ARG A 89 73.63 71.97 -57.68
CA ARG A 89 73.20 72.50 -56.37
C ARG A 89 71.68 72.63 -56.28
N GLU A 90 71.00 73.04 -57.35
CA GLU A 90 69.54 73.09 -57.40
C GLU A 90 68.91 71.70 -57.29
N MET A 91 69.41 70.72 -58.05
CA MET A 91 68.93 69.33 -57.95
C MET A 91 69.22 68.70 -56.57
N GLU A 92 70.35 69.02 -55.95
CA GLU A 92 70.65 68.58 -54.58
C GLU A 92 69.69 69.19 -53.57
N LYS A 93 69.36 70.48 -53.73
CA LYS A 93 68.35 71.16 -52.91
C LYS A 93 66.95 70.57 -53.11
N GLU A 94 66.56 70.25 -54.34
CA GLU A 94 65.30 69.56 -54.63
C GLU A 94 65.29 68.15 -54.02
N ARG A 95 66.38 67.39 -54.14
CA ARG A 95 66.50 66.06 -53.53
C ARG A 95 66.37 66.13 -52.01
N GLU A 96 66.98 67.11 -51.36
CA GLU A 96 66.82 67.35 -49.93
C GLU A 96 65.39 67.77 -49.56
N GLY A 97 64.75 68.60 -50.40
CA GLY A 97 63.33 68.94 -50.28
C GLY A 97 62.44 67.70 -50.31
N PHE A 98 62.59 66.85 -51.33
CA PHE A 98 61.85 65.59 -51.45
C PHE A 98 62.12 64.63 -50.30
N LYS A 99 63.37 64.58 -49.81
CA LYS A 99 63.71 63.78 -48.62
C LYS A 99 62.97 64.29 -47.38
N CYS A 100 62.94 65.60 -47.16
CA CYS A 100 62.23 66.22 -46.05
C CYS A 100 60.72 65.97 -46.14
N ASP A 101 60.13 66.09 -47.34
CA ASP A 101 58.70 65.84 -47.53
C ASP A 101 58.34 64.36 -47.40
N LEU A 102 59.21 63.45 -47.83
CA LEU A 102 59.07 62.02 -47.59
C LEU A 102 59.14 61.68 -46.10
N GLU A 103 60.06 62.30 -45.35
CA GLU A 103 60.17 62.15 -43.89
C GLU A 103 58.91 62.68 -43.17
N LYS A 104 58.37 63.83 -43.58
CA LYS A 104 57.09 64.35 -43.07
C LYS A 104 55.92 63.42 -43.40
N SER A 105 55.83 62.93 -44.63
CA SER A 105 54.80 61.96 -45.04
C SER A 105 54.90 60.66 -44.25
N ASN A 106 56.12 60.17 -44.00
CA ASN A 106 56.36 59.01 -43.14
C ASN A 106 55.97 59.28 -41.68
N HIS A 107 56.17 60.51 -41.18
CA HIS A 107 55.73 60.88 -39.84
C HIS A 107 54.20 60.88 -39.74
N VAL A 108 53.50 61.51 -40.67
CA VAL A 108 52.03 61.54 -40.73
C VAL A 108 51.43 60.14 -40.85
N THR A 109 52.00 59.29 -41.71
CA THR A 109 51.53 57.90 -41.84
C THR A 109 51.80 57.06 -40.58
N ASN A 110 52.91 57.29 -39.88
CA ASN A 110 53.19 56.64 -38.61
C ASN A 110 52.29 57.15 -37.48
N GLU A 111 51.94 58.44 -37.47
CA GLU A 111 50.98 59.03 -36.54
C GLU A 111 49.58 58.46 -36.77
N ALA A 112 49.10 58.44 -38.02
CA ALA A 112 47.83 57.80 -38.37
C ALA A 112 47.79 56.31 -38.01
N ARG A 113 48.92 55.59 -38.13
CA ARG A 113 49.04 54.19 -37.64
C ARG A 113 48.92 54.11 -36.12
N ARG A 114 49.56 55.02 -35.37
CA ARG A 114 49.45 55.06 -33.89
C ARG A 114 48.03 55.35 -33.45
N GLU A 115 47.36 56.31 -34.08
CA GLU A 115 45.95 56.63 -33.81
C GLU A 115 45.05 55.43 -34.12
N ARG A 116 45.27 54.75 -35.25
CA ARG A 116 44.55 53.52 -35.59
C ARG A 116 44.75 52.43 -34.55
N TYR A 117 45.98 52.20 -34.08
CA TYR A 117 46.24 51.22 -33.02
C TYR A 117 45.60 51.63 -31.68
N ALA A 118 45.62 52.92 -31.34
CA ALA A 118 44.94 53.42 -30.14
C ALA A 118 43.43 53.20 -30.23
N PHE A 119 42.82 53.48 -31.39
CA PHE A 119 41.41 53.22 -31.64
C PHE A 119 41.07 51.73 -31.62
N GLU A 120 41.88 50.88 -32.25
CA GLU A 120 41.69 49.42 -32.23
C GLU A 120 41.80 48.84 -30.81
N ASN A 121 42.70 49.38 -29.98
CA ASN A 121 42.81 49.00 -28.58
C ASN A 121 41.61 49.46 -27.74
N GLU A 122 41.12 50.69 -27.95
CA GLU A 122 39.92 51.16 -27.24
C GLU A 122 38.67 50.39 -27.70
N LEU A 123 38.54 50.09 -28.99
CA LEU A 123 37.47 49.24 -29.52
C LEU A 123 37.52 47.85 -28.90
N ARG A 124 38.72 47.26 -28.76
CA ARG A 124 38.90 45.98 -28.06
C ARG A 124 38.42 46.07 -26.61
N ARG A 125 38.81 47.13 -25.89
CA ARG A 125 38.41 47.37 -24.49
C ARG A 125 36.88 47.49 -24.35
N VAL A 126 36.24 48.21 -25.28
CA VAL A 126 34.78 48.36 -25.31
C VAL A 126 34.09 47.03 -25.61
N LEU A 127 34.62 46.23 -26.54
CA LEU A 127 34.08 44.90 -26.83
C LEU A 127 34.24 43.95 -25.64
N GLU A 128 35.39 43.95 -24.97
CA GLU A 128 35.60 43.19 -23.73
C GLU A 128 34.61 43.59 -22.64
N GLN A 129 34.40 44.90 -22.43
CA GLN A 129 33.40 45.41 -21.49
C GLN A 129 31.98 44.99 -21.87
N LYS A 130 31.64 45.04 -23.16
CA LYS A 130 30.33 44.58 -23.66
C LYS A 130 30.14 43.08 -23.37
N THR A 131 31.12 42.25 -23.69
CA THR A 131 31.03 40.80 -23.41
C THR A 131 30.92 40.49 -21.93
N LYS A 132 31.59 41.28 -21.08
CA LYS A 132 31.46 41.17 -19.62
C LYS A 132 30.04 41.50 -19.16
N LEU A 133 29.47 42.61 -19.63
CA LEU A 133 28.09 42.99 -19.30
C LEU A 133 27.06 41.98 -19.83
N GLU A 134 27.28 41.40 -21.00
CA GLU A 134 26.43 40.33 -21.53
C GLU A 134 26.49 39.07 -20.64
N MET A 135 27.66 38.71 -20.12
CA MET A 135 27.79 37.64 -19.13
C MET A 135 27.11 37.97 -17.80
N ASP A 136 27.33 39.18 -17.26
CA ASP A 136 26.70 39.63 -16.01
C ASP A 136 25.15 39.65 -16.16
N LEU A 137 24.64 40.01 -17.34
CA LEU A 137 23.21 39.97 -17.64
C LEU A 137 22.67 38.53 -17.68
N LEU A 138 23.40 37.60 -18.29
CA LEU A 138 23.02 36.18 -18.31
C LEU A 138 23.02 35.58 -16.91
N GLU A 139 24.00 35.92 -16.08
CA GLU A 139 24.06 35.50 -14.67
C GLU A 139 22.89 36.07 -13.87
N ALA A 140 22.57 37.36 -14.04
CA ALA A 140 21.40 37.97 -13.41
C ALA A 140 20.07 37.32 -13.86
N GLN A 141 19.94 36.96 -15.14
CA GLN A 141 18.77 36.22 -15.64
C GLN A 141 18.67 34.83 -15.01
N GLU A 142 19.79 34.14 -14.81
CA GLU A 142 19.79 32.84 -14.16
C GLU A 142 19.39 32.95 -12.69
N GLN A 143 19.90 33.95 -11.97
CA GLN A 143 19.48 34.22 -10.58
C GLN A 143 17.96 34.51 -10.48
N VAL A 144 17.37 35.20 -11.47
CA VAL A 144 15.91 35.40 -11.54
C VAL A 144 15.18 34.09 -11.79
N ARG A 145 15.69 33.21 -12.67
CA ARG A 145 15.11 31.87 -12.88
C ARG A 145 15.16 31.04 -11.60
N GLU A 146 16.30 31.00 -10.90
CA GLU A 146 16.44 30.32 -9.61
C GLU A 146 15.46 30.86 -8.57
N LYS A 147 15.30 32.19 -8.48
CA LYS A 147 14.33 32.82 -7.58
C LYS A 147 12.89 32.45 -7.91
N ASN A 148 12.54 32.31 -9.19
CA ASN A 148 11.22 31.87 -9.61
C ASN A 148 10.96 30.41 -9.26
N VAL A 149 11.95 29.53 -9.45
CA VAL A 149 11.86 28.13 -9.01
C VAL A 149 11.67 28.06 -7.49
N LEU A 150 12.43 28.83 -6.71
CA LEU A 150 12.26 28.91 -5.25
C LEU A 150 10.88 29.44 -4.85
N LYS A 151 10.31 30.38 -5.60
CA LYS A 151 8.95 30.89 -5.38
C LYS A 151 7.91 29.80 -5.62
N GLU A 152 8.04 29.02 -6.69
CA GLU A 152 7.16 27.89 -7.00
C GLU A 152 7.26 26.78 -5.94
N ASP A 153 8.48 26.45 -5.51
CA ASP A 153 8.71 25.48 -4.44
C ASP A 153 8.12 25.96 -3.10
N LEU A 154 8.27 27.25 -2.76
CA LEU A 154 7.63 27.84 -1.58
C LEU A 154 6.10 27.74 -1.66
N GLN A 155 5.52 28.00 -2.82
CA GLN A 155 4.07 27.88 -3.04
C GLN A 155 3.59 26.43 -2.94
N ARG A 156 4.40 25.46 -3.39
CA ARG A 156 4.14 24.03 -3.20
C ARG A 156 4.15 23.66 -1.73
N VAL A 157 5.16 24.09 -0.97
CA VAL A 157 5.26 23.86 0.49
C VAL A 157 4.07 24.49 1.24
N LEU A 158 3.63 25.68 0.85
CA LEU A 158 2.43 26.32 1.39
C LEU A 158 1.17 25.48 1.14
N THR A 159 1.04 24.92 -0.05
CA THR A 159 -0.10 24.05 -0.40
C THR A 159 -0.05 22.74 0.40
N GLU A 160 1.12 22.12 0.51
CA GLU A 160 1.33 20.93 1.34
C GLU A 160 1.03 21.19 2.82
N LYS A 161 1.39 22.38 3.33
CA LYS A 161 1.05 22.79 4.69
C LYS A 161 -0.46 22.86 4.89
N ILE A 162 -1.20 23.47 3.96
CA ILE A 162 -2.67 23.55 4.03
C ILE A 162 -3.29 22.16 4.04
N ASP A 163 -2.78 21.24 3.21
CA ASP A 163 -3.29 19.86 3.19
C ASP A 163 -2.94 19.09 4.47
N LEU A 164 -1.76 19.30 5.06
CA LEU A 164 -1.41 18.75 6.37
C LEU A 164 -2.31 19.29 7.47
N GLU A 165 -2.67 20.57 7.46
CA GLU A 165 -3.61 21.16 8.42
C GLU A 165 -5.01 20.52 8.32
N LYS A 166 -5.48 20.20 7.10
CA LYS A 166 -6.73 19.44 6.91
C LYS A 166 -6.64 18.04 7.50
N VAL A 167 -5.53 17.33 7.27
CA VAL A 167 -5.31 15.98 7.81
C VAL A 167 -5.25 16.01 9.34
N ILE A 168 -4.60 17.01 9.93
CA ILE A 168 -4.57 17.20 11.39
C ILE A 168 -5.99 17.40 11.92
N HIS A 169 -6.79 18.26 11.28
CA HIS A 169 -8.17 18.51 11.71
C HIS A 169 -9.03 17.24 11.61
N GLU A 170 -8.89 16.46 10.54
CA GLU A 170 -9.58 15.17 10.39
C GLU A 170 -9.16 14.16 11.47
N ALA A 171 -7.86 14.10 11.79
CA ALA A 171 -7.35 13.24 12.86
C ALA A 171 -7.87 13.66 14.24
N GLU A 172 -8.01 14.97 14.50
CA GLU A 172 -8.62 15.47 15.74
C GLU A 172 -10.09 15.11 15.86
N GLU A 173 -10.87 15.19 14.78
CA GLU A 173 -12.27 14.73 14.75
C GLU A 173 -12.38 13.21 14.98
N GLN A 174 -11.54 12.41 14.33
CA GLN A 174 -11.48 10.97 14.59
C GLN A 174 -11.10 10.65 16.04
N LEU A 175 -10.23 11.45 16.66
CA LEU A 175 -9.87 11.29 18.07
C LEU A 175 -11.05 11.63 19.00
N LYS A 176 -11.83 12.67 18.69
CA LYS A 176 -13.07 12.99 19.42
C LYS A 176 -14.07 11.85 19.32
N GLU A 177 -14.30 11.31 18.12
CA GLU A 177 -15.20 10.17 17.90
C GLU A 177 -14.74 8.93 18.68
N LYS A 178 -13.44 8.62 18.64
CA LYS A 178 -12.85 7.52 19.41
C LYS A 178 -13.03 7.71 20.92
N ASN A 179 -12.93 8.93 21.43
CA ASN A 179 -13.15 9.22 22.85
C ASN A 179 -14.61 9.05 23.26
N VAL A 180 -15.56 9.44 22.39
CA VAL A 180 -17.00 9.17 22.59
C VAL A 180 -17.25 7.66 22.63
N LEU A 181 -16.69 6.91 21.67
CA LEU A 181 -16.80 5.45 21.66
C LEU A 181 -16.20 4.81 22.91
N ARG A 182 -15.05 5.29 23.39
CA ARG A 182 -14.45 4.82 24.65
C ARG A 182 -15.38 5.09 25.84
N GLY A 183 -16.01 6.26 25.91
CA GLY A 183 -17.02 6.58 26.92
C GLY A 183 -18.20 5.60 26.90
N ASN A 184 -18.73 5.30 25.70
CA ASN A 184 -19.80 4.33 25.52
C ASN A 184 -19.38 2.93 25.95
N THR A 185 -18.17 2.47 25.59
CA THR A 185 -17.66 1.17 26.01
C THR A 185 -17.50 1.08 27.53
N SER A 186 -17.05 2.16 28.19
CA SER A 186 -16.97 2.20 29.66
C SER A 186 -18.36 2.13 30.32
N SER A 187 -19.37 2.81 29.74
CA SER A 187 -20.75 2.72 30.21
C SER A 187 -21.32 1.31 30.02
N LEU A 188 -21.07 0.68 28.87
CA LEU A 188 -21.52 -0.67 28.56
C LEU A 188 -20.83 -1.72 29.43
N GLN A 189 -19.55 -1.52 29.75
CA GLN A 189 -18.81 -2.34 30.71
C GLN A 189 -19.36 -2.21 32.13
N ALA A 190 -19.78 -1.01 32.55
CA ALA A 190 -20.42 -0.80 33.85
C ALA A 190 -21.76 -1.52 33.92
N ALA A 191 -22.60 -1.42 32.88
CA ALA A 191 -23.87 -2.14 32.79
C ALA A 191 -23.68 -3.67 32.76
N LEU A 192 -22.64 -4.16 32.06
CA LEU A 192 -22.30 -5.58 32.06
C LEU A 192 -21.89 -6.05 33.46
N ASN A 193 -21.08 -5.29 34.19
CA ASN A 193 -20.68 -5.63 35.55
C ASN A 193 -21.87 -5.64 36.51
N GLU A 194 -22.83 -4.72 36.36
CA GLU A 194 -24.08 -4.70 37.12
C GLU A 194 -24.93 -5.95 36.82
N CYS A 195 -25.10 -6.30 35.54
CA CYS A 195 -25.82 -7.50 35.14
C CYS A 195 -25.15 -8.79 35.66
N LEU A 196 -23.82 -8.85 35.67
CA LEU A 196 -23.07 -9.97 36.25
C LEU A 196 -23.24 -10.04 37.77
N SER A 197 -23.34 -8.91 38.46
CA SER A 197 -23.64 -8.85 39.89
C SER A 197 -25.03 -9.41 40.19
N GLU A 198 -26.04 -8.99 39.43
CA GLU A 198 -27.42 -9.52 39.54
C GLU A 198 -27.48 -11.02 39.24
N LEU A 199 -26.79 -11.49 38.20
CA LEU A 199 -26.71 -12.92 37.88
C LEU A 199 -26.06 -13.70 39.02
N THR A 200 -25.00 -13.17 39.63
CA THR A 200 -24.34 -13.81 40.78
C THR A 200 -25.28 -13.91 41.97
N LYS A 201 -26.07 -12.86 42.23
CA LYS A 201 -27.11 -12.88 43.27
C LYS A 201 -28.17 -13.94 42.97
N SER A 202 -28.68 -14.00 41.74
CA SER A 202 -29.67 -15.00 41.31
C SER A 202 -29.14 -16.43 41.44
N ILE A 203 -27.88 -16.67 41.11
CA ILE A 203 -27.23 -17.98 41.32
C ILE A 203 -27.20 -18.34 42.81
N SER A 204 -26.86 -17.39 43.69
CA SER A 204 -26.90 -17.60 45.14
C SER A 204 -28.31 -17.92 45.63
N ASP A 205 -29.33 -17.23 45.13
CA ASP A 205 -30.74 -17.47 45.48
C ASP A 205 -31.19 -18.87 45.02
N MET A 206 -30.81 -19.29 43.80
CA MET A 206 -31.08 -20.65 43.33
C MET A 206 -30.37 -21.73 44.16
N GLN A 207 -29.16 -21.46 44.65
CA GLN A 207 -28.46 -22.38 45.55
C GLN A 207 -29.17 -22.49 46.89
N ASN A 208 -29.67 -21.39 47.44
CA ASN A 208 -30.48 -21.39 48.65
C ASN A 208 -31.78 -22.19 48.46
N LEU A 209 -32.49 -21.98 47.35
CA LEU A 209 -33.70 -22.74 47.02
C LEU A 209 -33.42 -24.24 46.81
N ARG A 210 -32.27 -24.60 46.24
CA ARG A 210 -31.85 -26.01 46.13
C ARG A 210 -31.64 -26.62 47.52
N ASN A 211 -30.97 -25.91 48.42
CA ASN A 211 -30.76 -26.37 49.79
C ASN A 211 -32.10 -26.52 50.53
N GLU A 212 -33.02 -25.57 50.38
CA GLU A 212 -34.37 -25.66 50.93
C GLU A 212 -35.13 -26.87 50.38
N LYS A 213 -35.04 -27.12 49.07
CA LYS A 213 -35.62 -28.33 48.45
C LYS A 213 -35.04 -29.60 49.05
N GLU A 214 -33.72 -29.69 49.22
CA GLU A 214 -33.08 -30.86 49.85
C GLU A 214 -33.57 -31.08 51.29
N THR A 215 -33.76 -30.00 52.06
CA THR A 215 -34.36 -30.11 53.40
C THR A 215 -35.82 -30.58 53.35
N LEU A 216 -36.60 -30.08 52.38
CA LEU A 216 -37.98 -30.52 52.16
C LEU A 216 -38.03 -32.00 51.77
N ASP A 217 -37.20 -32.45 50.82
CA ASP A 217 -37.12 -33.85 50.41
C ASP A 217 -36.75 -34.75 51.60
N ALA A 218 -35.84 -34.31 52.48
CA ALA A 218 -35.53 -35.02 53.72
C ALA A 218 -36.74 -35.09 54.68
N THR A 219 -37.52 -34.02 54.82
CA THR A 219 -38.75 -34.04 55.63
C THR A 219 -39.82 -34.95 55.02
N VAL A 220 -39.98 -34.94 53.69
CA VAL A 220 -40.92 -35.83 52.98
C VAL A 220 -40.51 -37.29 53.15
N ALA A 221 -39.23 -37.61 53.06
CA ALA A 221 -38.73 -38.97 53.32
C ALA A 221 -39.00 -39.43 54.77
N SER A 222 -38.80 -38.54 55.74
CA SER A 222 -39.14 -38.78 57.15
C SER A 222 -40.63 -39.01 57.36
N LEU A 223 -41.48 -38.15 56.79
CA LEU A 223 -42.94 -38.28 56.86
C LEU A 223 -43.43 -39.55 56.16
N THR A 224 -42.86 -39.90 55.01
CA THR A 224 -43.18 -41.15 54.30
C THR A 224 -42.87 -42.36 55.16
N THR A 225 -41.72 -42.37 55.84
CA THR A 225 -41.34 -43.44 56.78
C THR A 225 -42.33 -43.52 57.96
N ARG A 226 -42.79 -42.37 58.46
CA ARG A 226 -43.78 -42.28 59.54
C ARG A 226 -45.17 -42.77 59.09
N VAL A 227 -45.60 -42.44 57.88
CA VAL A 227 -46.84 -42.94 57.27
C VAL A 227 -46.77 -44.46 57.11
N GLN A 228 -45.68 -45.00 56.56
CA GLN A 228 -45.49 -46.45 56.45
C GLN A 228 -45.53 -47.15 57.82
N LYS A 229 -45.00 -46.52 58.88
CA LYS A 229 -45.12 -47.05 60.24
C LYS A 229 -46.56 -47.06 60.72
N LEU A 230 -47.30 -45.97 60.52
CA LEU A 230 -48.72 -45.88 60.85
C LEU A 230 -49.55 -46.91 60.09
N ASP A 231 -49.28 -47.15 58.80
CA ASP A 231 -49.97 -48.18 58.02
C ASP A 231 -49.72 -49.60 58.56
N ARG A 232 -48.49 -49.90 58.99
CA ARG A 232 -48.18 -51.18 59.66
C ARG A 232 -48.94 -51.31 60.97
N ASP A 233 -48.99 -50.25 61.77
CA ASP A 233 -49.69 -50.26 63.06
C ASP A 233 -51.21 -50.33 62.88
N ASN A 234 -51.76 -49.65 61.87
CA ASN A 234 -53.16 -49.73 61.51
C ASN A 234 -53.52 -51.12 60.95
N SER A 235 -52.62 -51.75 60.21
CA SER A 235 -52.76 -53.15 59.78
C SER A 235 -52.77 -54.12 60.97
N LYS A 236 -51.94 -53.89 62.00
CA LYS A 236 -51.98 -54.66 63.25
C LYS A 236 -53.30 -54.43 64.00
N LEU A 237 -53.76 -53.18 64.06
CA LEU A 237 -55.02 -52.82 64.71
C LEU A 237 -56.21 -53.48 64.01
N ASN A 238 -56.22 -53.48 62.67
CA ASN A 238 -57.24 -54.18 61.88
C ASN A 238 -57.21 -55.69 62.12
N LYS A 239 -56.02 -56.31 62.21
CA LYS A 239 -55.91 -57.72 62.61
C LYS A 239 -56.47 -57.98 64.01
N MET A 240 -56.18 -57.09 64.96
CA MET A 240 -56.71 -57.18 66.33
C MET A 240 -58.23 -56.99 66.36
N LYS A 241 -58.77 -56.08 65.55
CA LYS A 241 -60.21 -55.88 65.38
C LYS A 241 -60.89 -57.12 64.80
N ILE A 242 -60.29 -57.75 63.80
CA ILE A 242 -60.80 -59.01 63.22
C ILE A 242 -60.81 -60.12 64.27
N LEU A 243 -59.74 -60.26 65.06
CA LEU A 243 -59.69 -61.24 66.15
C LEU A 243 -60.76 -60.99 67.22
N LEU A 244 -60.96 -59.74 67.62
CA LEU A 244 -62.00 -59.37 68.59
C LEU A 244 -63.41 -59.60 68.04
N LEU A 245 -63.65 -59.31 66.76
CA LEU A 245 -64.93 -59.60 66.11
C LEU A 245 -65.20 -61.10 66.01
N SER A 246 -64.17 -61.90 65.71
CA SER A 246 -64.27 -63.37 65.71
C SER A 246 -64.62 -63.92 67.10
N ASP A 247 -64.00 -63.41 68.16
CA ASP A 247 -64.30 -63.82 69.55
C ASP A 247 -65.71 -63.38 69.96
N LEU A 248 -66.15 -62.21 69.50
CA LEU A 248 -67.52 -61.73 69.71
C LEU A 248 -68.55 -62.62 68.98
N ASP A 249 -68.28 -63.00 67.74
CA ASP A 249 -69.12 -63.90 66.96
C ASP A 249 -69.20 -65.29 67.61
N GLU A 250 -68.08 -65.83 68.10
CA GLU A 250 -68.09 -67.07 68.88
C GLU A 250 -68.96 -66.95 70.13
N ARG A 251 -68.86 -65.81 70.84
CA ARG A 251 -69.69 -65.57 72.04
C ARG A 251 -71.16 -65.43 71.70
N ILE A 252 -71.51 -64.79 70.58
CA ILE A 252 -72.87 -64.72 70.05
C ILE A 252 -73.38 -66.12 69.69
N GLN A 253 -72.56 -66.95 69.05
CA GLN A 253 -72.93 -68.33 68.74
C GLN A 253 -73.15 -69.15 70.02
N ARG A 254 -72.31 -68.98 71.05
CA ARG A 254 -72.53 -69.61 72.37
C ARG A 254 -73.82 -69.11 73.04
N MET A 255 -74.15 -67.82 72.93
CA MET A 255 -75.41 -67.29 73.44
C MET A 255 -76.62 -67.86 72.70
N LYS A 256 -76.56 -67.97 71.36
CA LYS A 256 -77.60 -68.64 70.56
C LYS A 256 -77.77 -70.10 70.95
N ALA A 257 -76.67 -70.83 71.15
CA ALA A 257 -76.72 -72.21 71.64
C ALA A 257 -77.34 -72.30 73.05
N MET A 258 -76.99 -71.40 73.97
CA MET A 258 -77.63 -71.34 75.30
C MET A 258 -79.12 -70.98 75.22
N GLN A 259 -79.52 -70.14 74.26
CA GLN A 259 -80.92 -69.79 74.05
C GLN A 259 -81.70 -70.98 73.48
N GLN A 260 -81.09 -71.73 72.56
CA GLN A 260 -81.64 -73.00 72.08
C GLN A 260 -81.82 -74.01 73.21
N VAL A 261 -80.83 -74.16 74.10
CA VAL A 261 -80.95 -75.03 75.29
C VAL A 261 -82.08 -74.56 76.20
N ARG A 262 -82.29 -73.24 76.32
CA ARG A 262 -83.38 -72.68 77.13
C ARG A 262 -84.75 -72.95 76.51
N GLU A 263 -84.88 -72.83 75.20
CA GLU A 263 -86.08 -73.19 74.45
C GLU A 263 -86.37 -74.70 74.54
N ASP A 264 -85.34 -75.53 74.44
CA ASP A 264 -85.47 -76.98 74.57
C ASP A 264 -85.82 -77.39 76.01
N MET A 265 -85.31 -76.68 77.02
CA MET A 265 -85.68 -76.88 78.42
C MET A 265 -87.13 -76.46 78.69
N GLU A 266 -87.63 -75.42 78.03
CA GLU A 266 -89.04 -75.01 78.13
C GLU A 266 -89.96 -76.02 77.42
N LYS A 267 -89.56 -76.54 76.25
CA LYS A 267 -90.25 -77.67 75.62
C LYS A 267 -90.26 -78.90 76.53
N LEU A 268 -89.13 -79.21 77.17
CA LEU A 268 -89.04 -80.33 78.11
C LEU A 268 -89.97 -80.12 79.31
N LYS A 269 -90.10 -78.89 79.79
CA LYS A 269 -91.02 -78.53 80.87
C LYS A 269 -92.47 -78.68 80.46
N VAL A 270 -92.85 -78.24 79.26
CA VAL A 270 -94.18 -78.49 78.68
C VAL A 270 -94.44 -80.00 78.59
N THR A 271 -93.49 -80.80 78.11
CA THR A 271 -93.66 -82.26 78.08
C THR A 271 -93.73 -82.89 79.47
N HIS A 272 -93.04 -82.33 80.47
CA HIS A 272 -93.09 -82.80 81.85
C HIS A 272 -94.44 -82.48 82.51
N ASP A 273 -94.99 -81.29 82.25
CA ASP A 273 -96.30 -80.87 82.71
C ASP A 273 -97.40 -81.71 82.05
N GLU A 274 -97.28 -82.00 80.74
CA GLU A 274 -98.16 -82.93 80.03
C GLU A 274 -98.08 -84.36 80.61
N LEU A 275 -96.88 -84.86 80.95
CA LEU A 275 -96.70 -86.16 81.59
C LEU A 275 -97.28 -86.18 83.01
N ALA A 276 -97.17 -85.08 83.76
CA ALA A 276 -97.73 -84.93 85.10
C ALA A 276 -99.27 -84.89 85.06
N GLU A 277 -99.85 -84.23 84.05
CA GLU A 277 -101.30 -84.24 83.78
C GLU A 277 -101.77 -85.66 83.40
N GLN A 278 -100.97 -86.38 82.60
CA GLN A 278 -101.25 -87.77 82.21
C GLN A 278 -101.18 -88.73 83.41
N ASN A 279 -100.21 -88.56 84.31
CA ASN A 279 -100.13 -89.30 85.56
C ASN A 279 -101.27 -88.97 86.53
N ARG A 280 -101.79 -87.74 86.53
CA ARG A 280 -102.97 -87.36 87.31
C ARG A 280 -104.23 -88.05 86.79
N ARG A 281 -104.41 -88.10 85.47
CA ARG A 281 -105.51 -88.86 84.83
C ARG A 281 -105.42 -90.35 85.14
N LEU A 282 -104.23 -90.93 85.11
CA LEU A 282 -104.02 -92.34 85.48
C LEU A 282 -104.27 -92.62 86.98
N MET A 283 -104.02 -91.66 87.87
CA MET A 283 -104.37 -91.77 89.30
C MET A 283 -105.89 -91.70 89.52
N GLU A 284 -106.59 -90.80 88.83
CA GLU A 284 -108.06 -90.72 88.86
C GLU A 284 -108.73 -91.98 88.28
N GLU A 285 -108.14 -92.54 87.22
CA GLU A 285 -108.59 -93.77 86.59
C GLU A 285 -108.30 -95.00 87.49
N ASN A 286 -107.18 -95.03 88.19
CA ASN A 286 -106.88 -96.06 89.20
C ASN A 286 -107.80 -95.96 90.44
N GLU A 287 -108.16 -94.76 90.89
CA GLU A 287 -109.15 -94.60 91.96
C GLU A 287 -110.56 -95.03 91.51
N ALA A 288 -110.92 -94.78 90.25
CA ALA A 288 -112.17 -95.29 89.66
C ALA A 288 -112.16 -96.83 89.55
N LEU A 289 -111.03 -97.43 89.17
CA LEU A 289 -110.82 -98.88 89.13
C LEU A 289 -110.83 -99.52 90.52
N SER A 290 -110.27 -98.88 91.56
CA SER A 290 -110.35 -99.37 92.94
C SER A 290 -111.77 -99.31 93.52
N ARG A 291 -112.59 -98.31 93.13
CA ARG A 291 -114.02 -98.26 93.50
C ARG A 291 -114.83 -99.35 92.78
N GLN A 292 -114.53 -99.61 91.50
CA GLN A 292 -115.16 -100.70 90.74
C GLN A 292 -114.77 -102.09 91.23
N MET A 293 -113.53 -102.31 91.68
CA MET A 293 -113.09 -103.58 92.27
C MET A 293 -113.80 -103.90 93.60
N SER A 294 -114.09 -102.89 94.43
CA SER A 294 -114.85 -103.06 95.68
C SER A 294 -116.35 -103.35 95.44
N GLU A 295 -116.92 -102.92 94.32
CA GLU A 295 -118.31 -103.21 93.94
C GLU A 295 -118.44 -104.57 93.22
N HIS A 296 -117.37 -105.05 92.58
CA HIS A 296 -117.35 -106.34 91.86
C HIS A 296 -117.16 -107.58 92.76
N GLU A 297 -116.61 -107.47 93.98
CA GLU A 297 -116.55 -108.60 94.93
C GLU A 297 -117.90 -108.92 95.61
N SER A 298 -118.87 -108.00 95.56
CA SER A 298 -120.19 -108.18 96.17
C SER A 298 -121.23 -108.82 95.23
N LEU A 299 -120.94 -109.01 93.94
CA LEU A 299 -121.98 -109.23 92.92
C LEU A 299 -121.63 -110.29 91.86
N ALA A 300 -120.90 -111.36 92.19
CA ALA A 300 -120.72 -112.47 91.23
C ALA A 300 -120.46 -113.88 91.81
N ALA A 301 -121.17 -114.26 92.89
CA ALA A 301 -121.44 -115.68 93.22
C ALA A 301 -122.68 -116.23 92.49
N LYS A 302 -123.06 -115.63 91.34
CA LYS A 302 -124.15 -116.09 90.48
C LYS A 302 -123.80 -115.87 89.01
N ASN A 303 -122.98 -116.79 88.52
CA ASN A 303 -123.14 -117.55 87.28
C ASN A 303 -123.54 -116.88 85.96
N SER A 304 -122.89 -117.46 84.93
CA SER A 304 -123.42 -117.79 83.59
C SER A 304 -123.39 -116.62 82.59
N GLU A 305 -122.98 -116.74 81.33
CA GLU A 305 -122.52 -117.85 80.47
C GLU A 305 -122.43 -117.22 79.05
N ALA A 306 -121.47 -117.72 78.25
CA ALA A 306 -121.40 -117.63 76.78
C ALA A 306 -120.90 -116.36 76.05
N ALA A 307 -120.16 -116.69 74.98
CA ALA A 307 -119.73 -115.94 73.77
C ALA A 307 -118.35 -115.27 73.89
N ALA A 308 -117.22 -115.83 73.42
CA ALA A 308 -116.90 -116.49 72.15
C ALA A 308 -117.04 -115.58 70.91
N VAL A 309 -115.89 -115.33 70.27
CA VAL A 309 -115.60 -114.76 68.93
C VAL A 309 -115.44 -113.24 68.81
N SER A 310 -114.17 -112.81 68.67
CA SER A 310 -113.61 -112.11 67.50
C SER A 310 -112.27 -111.48 67.93
N GLU A 311 -111.05 -111.95 67.64
CA GLU A 311 -110.50 -112.81 66.58
C GLU A 311 -111.09 -112.53 65.19
N VAL A 312 -110.83 -111.32 64.69
CA VAL A 312 -110.47 -110.96 63.30
C VAL A 312 -110.39 -109.43 63.26
N ALA A 313 -109.17 -108.89 63.24
CA ALA A 313 -108.79 -107.56 62.70
C ALA A 313 -107.39 -107.07 63.17
N MET A 314 -106.59 -107.93 63.84
CA MET A 314 -105.12 -107.79 63.96
C MET A 314 -104.39 -108.05 62.62
N ALA A 315 -104.88 -107.42 61.53
CA ALA A 315 -104.37 -107.61 60.17
C ALA A 315 -104.20 -106.31 59.35
N GLN A 316 -104.56 -105.13 59.86
CA GLN A 316 -104.48 -103.87 59.10
C GLN A 316 -103.33 -102.91 59.46
N LEU A 317 -102.51 -103.21 60.48
CA LEU A 317 -101.36 -102.37 60.86
C LEU A 317 -100.00 -102.91 60.36
N ARG A 318 -100.01 -103.84 59.41
CA ARG A 318 -98.81 -104.26 58.66
C ARG A 318 -98.70 -103.64 57.26
N GLN A 319 -99.70 -102.85 56.83
CA GLN A 319 -99.76 -102.28 55.47
C GLN A 319 -99.21 -100.84 55.36
N GLU A 320 -99.05 -100.12 56.49
CA GLU A 320 -98.54 -98.74 56.46
C GLU A 320 -96.99 -98.63 56.52
N ASN A 321 -96.28 -99.72 56.81
CA ASN A 321 -94.81 -99.71 56.87
C ASN A 321 -94.11 -99.94 55.51
N GLU A 322 -94.86 -100.09 54.42
CA GLU A 322 -94.32 -100.26 53.07
C GLU A 322 -94.42 -98.97 52.21
N ALA A 323 -95.18 -97.97 52.68
CA ALA A 323 -95.38 -96.70 51.97
C ALA A 323 -94.25 -95.66 52.18
N LEU A 324 -93.40 -95.81 53.19
CA LEU A 324 -92.25 -94.93 53.42
C LEU A 324 -90.98 -95.35 52.65
N SER A 325 -91.01 -96.47 51.92
CA SER A 325 -89.88 -96.92 51.08
C SER A 325 -89.87 -96.26 49.68
N CYS A 326 -90.97 -95.60 49.27
CA CYS A 326 -91.11 -95.00 47.94
C CYS A 326 -90.87 -93.49 47.83
N GLN A 327 -90.46 -92.79 48.91
CA GLN A 327 -90.08 -91.35 48.84
C GLN A 327 -88.57 -91.12 48.68
N VAL A 328 -87.73 -92.17 48.66
CA VAL A 328 -86.27 -92.03 48.53
C VAL A 328 -85.79 -92.08 47.06
N SER A 329 -86.64 -92.47 46.12
CA SER A 329 -86.30 -92.50 44.68
C SER A 329 -86.49 -91.15 43.96
N GLU A 330 -87.21 -90.20 44.55
CA GLU A 330 -87.50 -88.90 43.92
C GLU A 330 -86.38 -87.85 44.12
N HIS A 331 -85.50 -88.04 45.10
CA HIS A 331 -84.31 -87.19 45.30
C HIS A 331 -83.11 -87.54 44.40
N LYS A 332 -83.19 -88.59 43.57
CA LYS A 332 -82.14 -88.94 42.58
C LYS A 332 -82.30 -88.27 41.22
N PHE A 333 -83.46 -87.67 40.91
CA PHE A 333 -83.69 -86.99 39.63
C PHE A 333 -83.36 -85.48 39.67
N LEU A 334 -83.36 -84.85 40.86
CA LEU A 334 -82.98 -83.44 41.02
C LEU A 334 -81.46 -83.20 41.20
N ALA A 335 -80.68 -84.24 41.50
CA ALA A 335 -79.21 -84.14 41.59
C ALA A 335 -78.52 -84.14 40.22
N ALA A 336 -79.15 -84.68 39.17
CA ALA A 336 -78.59 -84.70 37.81
C ALA A 336 -78.76 -83.37 37.07
N LYS A 337 -79.79 -82.56 37.39
CA LYS A 337 -80.05 -81.26 36.75
C LYS A 337 -79.23 -80.10 37.34
N ASN A 338 -78.75 -80.24 38.58
CA ASN A 338 -77.87 -79.24 39.22
C ASN A 338 -76.39 -79.38 38.84
N ALA A 339 -75.96 -80.52 38.26
CA ALA A 339 -74.60 -80.68 37.73
C ALA A 339 -74.40 -79.97 36.36
N GLU A 340 -75.47 -79.85 35.57
CA GLU A 340 -75.44 -79.15 34.27
C GLU A 340 -75.48 -77.62 34.41
N ALA A 341 -76.13 -77.10 35.47
CA ALA A 341 -76.09 -75.69 35.83
C ALA A 341 -74.73 -75.22 36.38
N ALA A 342 -73.98 -76.10 37.06
CA ALA A 342 -72.62 -75.82 37.57
C ALA A 342 -71.58 -75.74 36.44
N ALA A 343 -71.68 -76.59 35.41
CA ALA A 343 -70.77 -76.57 34.26
C ALA A 343 -70.97 -75.34 33.36
N LEU A 344 -72.20 -74.83 33.22
CA LEU A 344 -72.49 -73.58 32.49
C LEU A 344 -72.06 -72.32 33.25
N THR A 345 -72.05 -72.34 34.59
CA THR A 345 -71.53 -71.23 35.39
C THR A 345 -70.00 -71.18 35.39
N GLU A 346 -69.31 -72.32 35.37
CA GLU A 346 -67.84 -72.36 35.32
C GLU A 346 -67.28 -71.90 33.94
N VAL A 347 -67.93 -72.26 32.83
CA VAL A 347 -67.58 -71.76 31.49
C VAL A 347 -67.87 -70.26 31.35
N ALA A 348 -68.96 -69.75 31.94
CA ALA A 348 -69.25 -68.31 31.97
C ALA A 348 -68.24 -67.53 32.86
N MET A 349 -67.80 -68.12 33.97
CA MET A 349 -66.83 -67.49 34.88
C MET A 349 -65.41 -67.43 34.27
N ILE A 350 -65.00 -68.47 33.53
CA ILE A 350 -63.72 -68.48 32.78
C ILE A 350 -63.74 -67.44 31.64
N LYS A 351 -64.87 -67.31 30.93
CA LYS A 351 -65.04 -66.27 29.90
C LYS A 351 -65.02 -64.85 30.49
N LEU A 352 -65.72 -64.63 31.61
CA LEU A 352 -65.69 -63.35 32.33
C LEU A 352 -64.33 -63.05 32.96
N GLN A 353 -63.54 -64.04 33.38
CA GLN A 353 -62.16 -63.85 33.84
C GLN A 353 -61.19 -63.53 32.70
N GLY A 354 -61.39 -64.13 31.51
CA GLY A 354 -60.67 -63.79 30.29
C GLY A 354 -60.96 -62.35 29.84
N ASP A 355 -62.24 -61.99 29.80
CA ASP A 355 -62.71 -60.66 29.42
C ASP A 355 -62.27 -59.61 30.46
N ASN A 356 -62.31 -59.90 31.76
CA ASN A 356 -61.77 -59.00 32.79
C ASN A 356 -60.24 -58.84 32.73
N LYS A 357 -59.48 -59.88 32.35
CA LYS A 357 -58.03 -59.74 32.12
C LYS A 357 -57.74 -58.88 30.88
N ALA A 358 -58.50 -59.07 29.80
CA ALA A 358 -58.39 -58.26 28.59
C ALA A 358 -58.77 -56.79 28.85
N LEU A 359 -59.86 -56.54 29.58
CA LEU A 359 -60.25 -55.20 30.04
C LEU A 359 -59.23 -54.59 30.99
N SER A 360 -58.67 -55.35 31.93
CA SER A 360 -57.64 -54.84 32.84
C SER A 360 -56.36 -54.46 32.08
N LEU A 361 -55.96 -55.25 31.07
CA LEU A 361 -54.86 -54.92 30.16
C LEU A 361 -55.15 -53.64 29.35
N GLN A 362 -56.35 -53.53 28.76
CA GLN A 362 -56.77 -52.31 28.06
C GLN A 362 -56.83 -51.09 28.98
N ILE A 363 -57.28 -51.24 30.22
CA ILE A 363 -57.31 -50.15 31.21
C ILE A 363 -55.89 -49.73 31.59
N THR A 364 -54.95 -50.66 31.73
CA THR A 364 -53.54 -50.31 31.96
C THR A 364 -52.90 -49.64 30.75
N GLU A 365 -53.24 -50.08 29.54
CA GLU A 365 -52.71 -49.52 28.30
C GLU A 365 -53.27 -48.10 28.07
N HIS A 366 -54.58 -47.89 28.25
CA HIS A 366 -55.21 -46.57 28.23
C HIS A 366 -54.72 -45.65 29.35
N LYS A 367 -54.41 -46.16 30.55
CA LYS A 367 -53.76 -45.36 31.61
C LYS A 367 -52.36 -44.91 31.20
N SER A 368 -51.55 -45.81 30.63
CA SER A 368 -50.20 -45.47 30.16
C SER A 368 -50.24 -44.46 29.01
N LEU A 369 -51.25 -44.54 28.15
CA LEU A 369 -51.47 -43.59 27.06
C LEU A 369 -51.93 -42.23 27.61
N ALA A 370 -52.84 -42.22 28.58
CA ALA A 370 -53.30 -40.99 29.24
C ALA A 370 -52.18 -40.31 30.04
N GLU A 371 -51.27 -41.06 30.68
CA GLU A 371 -50.08 -40.51 31.34
C GLU A 371 -49.12 -39.89 30.34
N LYS A 372 -48.87 -40.54 29.19
CA LYS A 372 -48.08 -39.96 28.09
C LYS A 372 -48.70 -38.70 27.50
N ASP A 373 -50.02 -38.69 27.32
CA ASP A 373 -50.73 -37.51 26.80
C ASP A 373 -50.71 -36.36 27.81
N ASN A 374 -50.75 -36.67 29.12
CA ASN A 374 -50.62 -35.67 30.19
C ASN A 374 -49.19 -35.11 30.29
N GLU A 375 -48.15 -35.95 30.12
CA GLU A 375 -46.76 -35.50 30.02
C GLU A 375 -46.52 -34.64 28.78
N ALA A 376 -47.10 -35.01 27.64
CA ALA A 376 -47.05 -34.21 26.41
C ALA A 376 -47.78 -32.87 26.56
N ALA A 377 -48.92 -32.85 27.26
CA ALA A 377 -49.67 -31.63 27.54
C ALA A 377 -48.91 -30.67 28.47
N GLU A 378 -48.27 -31.17 29.53
CA GLU A 378 -47.44 -30.33 30.40
C GLU A 378 -46.14 -29.87 29.72
N ALA A 379 -45.53 -30.71 28.88
CA ALA A 379 -44.39 -30.29 28.04
C ALA A 379 -44.79 -29.18 27.06
N ALA A 380 -45.98 -29.28 26.44
CA ALA A 380 -46.52 -28.25 25.55
C ALA A 380 -46.83 -26.94 26.30
N LYS A 381 -47.30 -27.03 27.56
CA LYS A 381 -47.57 -25.88 28.42
C LYS A 381 -46.28 -25.15 28.82
N VAL A 382 -45.23 -25.89 29.19
CA VAL A 382 -43.89 -25.33 29.47
C VAL A 382 -43.28 -24.69 28.20
N ALA A 383 -43.49 -25.29 27.04
CA ALA A 383 -43.06 -24.70 25.77
C ALA A 383 -43.83 -23.40 25.45
N MET A 384 -45.15 -23.35 25.72
CA MET A 384 -45.95 -22.14 25.53
C MET A 384 -45.58 -21.01 26.50
N THR A 385 -45.25 -21.32 27.77
CA THR A 385 -44.79 -20.28 28.71
C THR A 385 -43.45 -19.70 28.27
N LYS A 386 -42.51 -20.55 27.81
CA LYS A 386 -41.22 -20.10 27.29
C LYS A 386 -41.35 -19.23 26.03
N LEU A 387 -42.23 -19.61 25.10
CA LEU A 387 -42.55 -18.78 23.92
C LEU A 387 -43.26 -17.47 24.31
N GLY A 388 -44.00 -17.45 25.41
CA GLY A 388 -44.61 -16.25 25.98
C GLY A 388 -43.54 -15.27 26.50
N GLU A 389 -42.57 -15.77 27.25
CA GLU A 389 -41.43 -14.98 27.76
C GLU A 389 -40.57 -14.43 26.63
N GLU A 390 -40.26 -15.25 25.62
CA GLU A 390 -39.52 -14.83 24.42
C GLU A 390 -40.28 -13.75 23.63
N ASN A 391 -41.61 -13.86 23.50
CA ASN A 391 -42.43 -12.82 22.88
C ASN A 391 -42.43 -11.51 23.67
N VAL A 392 -42.44 -11.57 25.00
CA VAL A 392 -42.35 -10.36 25.85
C VAL A 392 -40.98 -9.70 25.70
N ALA A 393 -39.90 -10.50 25.64
CA ALA A 393 -38.55 -10.00 25.41
C ALA A 393 -38.41 -9.35 24.01
N LEU A 394 -38.94 -9.98 22.97
CA LEU A 394 -38.93 -9.44 21.60
C LEU A 394 -39.75 -8.14 21.49
N ARG A 395 -40.90 -8.05 22.16
CA ARG A 395 -41.69 -6.80 22.21
C ARG A 395 -40.94 -5.67 22.91
N LYS A 396 -40.19 -5.98 23.97
CA LYS A 396 -39.32 -5.00 24.64
C LYS A 396 -38.20 -4.52 23.71
N GLN A 397 -37.51 -5.45 23.03
CA GLN A 397 -36.48 -5.09 22.05
C GLN A 397 -37.02 -4.25 20.88
N LEU A 398 -38.24 -4.52 20.41
CA LEU A 398 -38.91 -3.70 19.41
C LEU A 398 -39.18 -2.28 19.93
N SER A 399 -39.68 -2.15 21.17
CA SER A 399 -39.89 -0.84 21.80
C SER A 399 -38.58 -0.04 21.93
N ASP A 400 -37.51 -0.68 22.38
CA ASP A 400 -36.20 -0.02 22.52
C ASP A 400 -35.65 0.45 21.16
N LEU A 401 -35.90 -0.31 20.09
CA LEU A 401 -35.52 0.07 18.72
C LEU A 401 -36.36 1.22 18.17
N GLU A 402 -37.66 1.26 18.48
CA GLU A 402 -38.54 2.38 18.11
C GLU A 402 -38.11 3.68 18.81
N ASP A 403 -37.74 3.62 20.09
CA ASP A 403 -37.23 4.76 20.83
C ASP A 403 -35.86 5.24 20.29
N LEU A 404 -34.98 4.31 19.93
CA LEU A 404 -33.71 4.65 19.28
C LEU A 404 -33.91 5.29 17.89
N ALA A 405 -34.91 4.83 17.14
CA ALA A 405 -35.27 5.42 15.85
C ALA A 405 -35.80 6.85 16.01
N ARG A 406 -36.66 7.11 17.00
CA ARG A 406 -37.12 8.47 17.34
C ARG A 406 -35.96 9.38 17.73
N GLN A 407 -35.06 8.90 18.60
CA GLN A 407 -33.88 9.67 19.00
C GLN A 407 -32.98 10.04 17.82
N LYS A 408 -32.81 9.13 16.84
CA LYS A 408 -32.04 9.42 15.62
C LYS A 408 -32.75 10.44 14.72
N GLN A 409 -34.08 10.39 14.65
CA GLN A 409 -34.86 11.37 13.90
C GLN A 409 -34.72 12.78 14.53
N ASP A 410 -34.86 12.90 15.85
CA ASP A 410 -34.70 14.19 16.54
C ASP A 410 -33.29 14.79 16.33
N ARG A 411 -32.25 13.95 16.27
CA ARG A 411 -30.88 14.39 15.96
C ARG A 411 -30.70 14.84 14.51
N LEU A 412 -31.44 14.25 13.57
CA LEU A 412 -31.44 14.68 12.17
C LEU A 412 -32.12 16.04 12.06
N ASP A 413 -33.29 16.19 12.66
CA ASP A 413 -34.04 17.45 12.65
C ASP A 413 -33.22 18.60 13.29
N SER A 414 -32.52 18.32 14.40
CA SER A 414 -31.61 19.29 15.02
C SER A 414 -30.42 19.67 14.13
N ARG A 415 -29.86 18.72 13.37
CA ARG A 415 -28.76 19.00 12.43
C ARG A 415 -29.23 19.78 11.21
N GLU A 416 -30.43 19.51 10.73
CA GLU A 416 -31.04 20.25 9.64
C GLU A 416 -31.25 21.72 10.04
N GLN A 417 -31.72 21.96 11.27
CA GLN A 417 -31.85 23.29 11.82
C GLN A 417 -30.48 24.02 11.97
N GLU A 418 -29.42 23.31 12.34
CA GLU A 418 -28.05 23.86 12.36
C GLU A 418 -27.56 24.23 10.95
N LEU A 419 -27.83 23.38 9.95
CA LEU A 419 -27.47 23.65 8.56
C LEU A 419 -28.21 24.86 7.99
N ASP A 420 -29.47 25.05 8.34
CA ASP A 420 -30.24 26.24 7.96
C ASP A 420 -29.68 27.51 8.61
N SER A 421 -29.25 27.44 9.87
CA SER A 421 -28.56 28.55 10.55
C SER A 421 -27.23 28.90 9.85
N ILE A 422 -26.43 27.90 9.47
CA ILE A 422 -25.17 28.11 8.75
C ILE A 422 -25.43 28.70 7.35
N ARG A 423 -26.49 28.27 6.65
CA ARG A 423 -26.89 28.85 5.35
C ARG A 423 -27.24 30.32 5.48
N GLN A 424 -28.02 30.69 6.50
CA GLN A 424 -28.36 32.10 6.78
C GLN A 424 -27.11 32.92 7.11
N GLN A 425 -26.17 32.39 7.90
CA GLN A 425 -24.89 33.06 8.18
C GLN A 425 -24.04 33.25 6.92
N LYS A 426 -24.00 32.24 6.04
CA LYS A 426 -23.30 32.33 4.74
C LYS A 426 -23.91 33.43 3.87
N GLU A 427 -25.24 33.48 3.77
CA GLU A 427 -25.93 34.51 2.99
C GLU A 427 -25.67 35.92 3.54
N ALA A 428 -25.65 36.08 4.87
CA ALA A 428 -25.28 37.34 5.51
C ALA A 428 -23.84 37.75 5.21
N LEU A 429 -22.88 36.82 5.24
CA LEU A 429 -21.48 37.10 4.89
C LEU A 429 -21.31 37.44 3.40
N VAL A 430 -22.05 36.78 2.52
CA VAL A 430 -22.05 37.10 1.08
C VAL A 430 -22.58 38.51 0.83
N ALA A 431 -23.64 38.92 1.54
CA ALA A 431 -24.13 40.29 1.47
C ALA A 431 -23.07 41.31 1.94
N GLN A 432 -22.40 41.03 3.07
CA GLN A 432 -21.32 41.89 3.58
C GLN A 432 -20.13 41.99 2.61
N LEU A 433 -19.74 40.89 1.96
CA LEU A 433 -18.68 40.89 0.96
C LEU A 433 -19.08 41.68 -0.29
N SER A 434 -20.35 41.63 -0.69
CA SER A 434 -20.87 42.44 -1.80
C SER A 434 -20.80 43.94 -1.48
N ASP A 435 -21.16 44.34 -0.26
CA ASP A 435 -21.09 45.74 0.17
C ASP A 435 -19.63 46.24 0.24
N LEU A 436 -18.72 45.42 0.78
CA LEU A 436 -17.28 45.69 0.78
C LEU A 436 -16.70 45.80 -0.63
N HIS A 437 -17.14 44.94 -1.54
CA HIS A 437 -16.71 45.00 -2.94
C HIS A 437 -17.17 46.29 -3.61
N ALA A 438 -18.41 46.73 -3.36
CA ALA A 438 -18.90 48.01 -3.84
C ALA A 438 -18.09 49.21 -3.27
N GLU A 439 -17.67 49.13 -2.00
CA GLU A 439 -16.83 50.16 -1.39
C GLU A 439 -15.42 50.20 -1.99
N VAL A 440 -14.82 49.05 -2.30
CA VAL A 440 -13.50 48.96 -2.97
C VAL A 440 -13.58 49.55 -4.38
N VAL A 441 -14.60 49.20 -5.16
CA VAL A 441 -14.80 49.76 -6.51
C VAL A 441 -14.96 51.29 -6.46
N GLN A 442 -15.66 51.81 -5.44
CA GLN A 442 -15.79 53.25 -5.24
C GLN A 442 -14.43 53.93 -4.90
N LYS A 443 -13.58 53.27 -4.12
CA LYS A 443 -12.24 53.77 -3.76
C LYS A 443 -11.27 53.69 -4.94
N ASP A 444 -11.33 52.65 -5.75
CA ASP A 444 -10.51 52.51 -6.96
C ASP A 444 -10.87 53.59 -8.00
N GLY A 445 -12.17 53.91 -8.15
CA GLY A 445 -12.59 55.04 -8.98
C GLY A 445 -11.97 56.38 -8.52
N ARG A 446 -11.89 56.61 -7.20
CA ARG A 446 -11.22 57.79 -6.62
C ARG A 446 -9.71 57.81 -6.85
N ILE A 447 -9.05 56.66 -6.85
CA ILE A 447 -7.61 56.55 -7.12
C ILE A 447 -7.34 56.94 -8.58
N VAL A 448 -8.15 56.44 -9.52
CA VAL A 448 -8.05 56.82 -10.93
C VAL A 448 -8.25 58.32 -11.14
N ASP A 449 -9.22 58.93 -10.44
CA ASP A 449 -9.44 60.38 -10.50
C ASP A 449 -8.25 61.19 -9.95
N LEU A 450 -7.59 60.71 -8.89
CA LEU A 450 -6.38 61.33 -8.33
C LEU A 450 -5.15 61.15 -9.23
N GLN A 451 -5.01 60.00 -9.89
CA GLN A 451 -3.93 59.75 -10.86
C GLN A 451 -4.03 60.71 -12.05
N ASN A 452 -5.25 60.92 -12.57
CA ASN A 452 -5.50 61.85 -13.66
C ASN A 452 -5.23 63.33 -13.29
N GLN A 453 -5.33 63.69 -12.01
CA GLN A 453 -4.95 65.03 -11.54
C GLN A 453 -3.43 65.20 -11.40
N LEU A 454 -2.68 64.12 -11.17
CA LEU A 454 -1.23 64.14 -11.02
C LEU A 454 -0.51 64.26 -12.38
N ASP A 455 -1.06 63.60 -13.41
CA ASP A 455 -0.52 63.64 -14.78
C ASP A 455 -0.76 64.97 -15.51
N ALA A 456 -1.58 65.86 -14.95
CA ALA A 456 -1.88 67.18 -15.51
C ALA A 456 -0.88 68.29 -15.11
N THR A 457 0.22 67.98 -14.42
CA THR A 457 1.21 68.97 -13.96
C THR A 457 2.47 68.99 -14.84
N PRO A 458 2.79 70.08 -15.60
CA PRO A 458 3.98 70.13 -16.45
C PRO A 458 5.26 70.49 -15.66
N GLN A 459 6.34 69.76 -15.96
CA GLN A 459 7.70 69.96 -15.47
C GLN A 459 8.26 71.36 -15.78
N MET A 460 8.92 71.98 -14.79
CA MET A 460 9.90 73.04 -14.99
C MET A 460 11.21 72.65 -14.30
N ASN A 461 12.27 72.65 -15.11
CA ASN A 461 13.66 72.37 -14.76
C ASN A 461 14.22 73.29 -13.67
N THR A 462 15.12 72.77 -12.82
CA THR A 462 16.40 73.44 -12.47
C THR A 462 17.30 72.51 -11.64
N PRO A 463 18.63 72.55 -11.82
CA PRO A 463 19.62 71.80 -11.03
C PRO A 463 20.20 72.68 -9.91
N VAL A 464 20.68 72.12 -8.78
CA VAL A 464 21.77 72.67 -7.94
C VAL A 464 22.06 71.82 -6.68
N LYS A 465 23.35 71.46 -6.56
CA LYS A 465 24.28 71.33 -5.41
C LYS A 465 24.02 70.42 -4.18
N GLU A 466 25.11 69.72 -3.88
CA GLU A 466 25.63 69.23 -2.60
C GLU A 466 25.24 70.07 -1.37
N ASN A 467 24.86 69.40 -0.26
CA ASN A 467 25.46 69.69 1.04
C ASN A 467 25.22 68.58 2.08
N THR A 468 26.22 68.41 2.94
CA THR A 468 26.30 67.52 4.09
C THR A 468 25.54 68.09 5.31
N GLY A 469 25.02 67.22 6.20
CA GLY A 469 24.51 67.68 7.51
C GLY A 469 23.66 66.70 8.34
N ARG A 470 24.32 65.99 9.27
CA ARG A 470 23.99 65.78 10.71
C ARG A 470 22.50 65.67 11.19
N LEU A 471 22.23 64.51 11.83
CA LEU A 471 21.32 64.12 12.95
C LEU A 471 20.76 65.26 13.86
N PRO A 472 19.65 65.10 14.64
CA PRO A 472 19.30 63.88 15.43
C PRO A 472 17.81 63.52 15.75
N SER A 473 17.61 62.29 16.26
CA SER A 473 16.77 61.83 17.41
C SER A 473 15.40 62.47 17.71
N GLU A 474 14.31 61.68 17.72
CA GLU A 474 13.53 61.33 18.94
C GLU A 474 12.30 60.42 18.68
N ALA A 475 12.05 59.56 19.67
CA ALA A 475 10.76 58.97 20.13
C ALA A 475 10.01 57.89 19.33
N ALA A 476 9.91 56.71 19.96
CA ALA A 476 8.96 55.59 19.78
C ALA A 476 7.51 56.01 20.20
N PRO A 477 6.41 55.19 20.13
CA PRO A 477 6.37 53.72 20.26
C PRO A 477 5.33 52.89 19.43
N VAL A 478 5.61 51.57 19.32
CA VAL A 478 4.72 50.39 19.46
C VAL A 478 3.39 50.29 18.65
N LEU A 479 3.32 49.32 17.72
CA LEU A 479 2.27 48.27 17.50
C LEU A 479 2.57 47.57 16.15
N GLU A 480 3.05 46.33 16.14
CA GLU A 480 2.25 45.09 15.99
C GLU A 480 1.56 44.91 14.60
N THR A 481 2.15 43.97 13.84
CA THR A 481 1.47 42.94 13.02
C THR A 481 1.09 43.18 11.53
N VAL A 482 1.39 42.13 10.76
CA VAL A 482 0.78 41.61 9.51
C VAL A 482 1.18 42.20 8.16
N ALA A 483 2.12 41.49 7.54
CA ALA A 483 2.09 40.92 6.19
C ALA A 483 1.22 41.60 5.11
N ALA A 484 1.94 42.16 4.14
CA ALA A 484 1.47 42.40 2.80
C ALA A 484 1.46 41.09 1.97
N THR A 485 0.35 40.85 1.28
CA THR A 485 0.32 40.13 -0.01
C THR A 485 -0.20 41.11 -1.06
N PRO A 486 0.49 41.29 -2.20
CA PRO A 486 -0.06 41.98 -3.35
C PRO A 486 -0.73 40.98 -4.31
N ASN A 487 -1.82 41.45 -4.91
CA ASN A 487 -2.49 40.88 -6.06
C ASN A 487 -1.68 41.07 -7.35
N ASN A 488 -1.80 40.05 -8.21
CA ASN A 488 -1.83 40.04 -9.67
C ASN A 488 -2.73 41.17 -10.26
N ASP A 489 -2.72 41.61 -11.52
CA ASP A 489 -2.17 41.17 -12.82
C ASP A 489 -2.37 42.32 -13.84
N GLU A 490 -1.98 42.08 -15.11
CA GLU A 490 -2.38 42.75 -16.38
C GLU A 490 -1.38 43.76 -17.00
N GLN A 491 -1.03 43.74 -18.30
CA GLN A 491 -1.79 43.31 -19.49
C GLN A 491 -0.90 43.21 -20.76
N SER A 492 -1.36 42.46 -21.77
CA SER A 492 -1.33 42.77 -23.23
C SER A 492 -0.41 42.00 -24.21
N SER A 493 -1.07 41.07 -24.94
CA SER A 493 -1.12 40.93 -26.42
C SER A 493 0.10 40.46 -27.24
N ARG A 494 -0.02 39.27 -27.86
CA ARG A 494 -0.11 39.09 -29.34
C ARG A 494 -0.21 37.61 -29.76
N GLU A 495 -1.11 37.35 -30.70
CA GLU A 495 -1.29 36.11 -31.45
C GLU A 495 -0.04 35.76 -32.29
N VAL A 496 0.49 34.53 -32.16
CA VAL A 496 1.12 33.78 -33.26
C VAL A 496 0.91 32.28 -33.03
N THR A 497 0.31 31.63 -34.02
CA THR A 497 0.16 30.18 -34.17
C THR A 497 1.51 29.45 -34.15
N ASN A 498 1.70 28.46 -33.26
CA ASN A 498 2.58 27.30 -33.51
C ASN A 498 2.37 26.17 -32.47
N CYS A 499 2.38 24.93 -32.98
CA CYS A 499 2.10 23.65 -32.31
C CYS A 499 2.93 23.36 -31.04
N PRO A 500 2.39 22.65 -30.03
CA PRO A 500 3.16 22.36 -28.81
C PRO A 500 3.92 21.03 -28.90
N VAL A 501 5.25 21.13 -28.90
CA VAL A 501 6.16 20.07 -28.45
C VAL A 501 6.20 20.12 -26.92
N ARG A 502 5.71 19.07 -26.24
CA ARG A 502 5.79 18.94 -24.78
C ARG A 502 7.21 18.55 -24.35
N PHE A 503 7.92 19.44 -23.68
CA PHE A 503 9.14 19.12 -22.93
C PHE A 503 8.78 18.74 -21.49
N ILE A 504 9.27 17.57 -21.05
CA ILE A 504 9.10 17.03 -19.69
C ILE A 504 10.29 17.49 -18.85
N HIS A 505 10.01 18.19 -17.74
CA HIS A 505 10.99 18.56 -16.72
C HIS A 505 11.51 17.32 -15.97
N VAL A 506 12.84 17.22 -15.86
CA VAL A 506 13.56 16.23 -15.04
C VAL A 506 13.93 16.90 -13.71
N LEU A 507 13.47 16.34 -12.58
CA LEU A 507 13.90 16.72 -11.23
C LEU A 507 15.03 15.78 -10.74
N PRO A 508 16.01 16.28 -9.96
CA PRO A 508 17.09 15.45 -9.41
C PRO A 508 16.69 14.73 -8.11
N PRO A 509 17.39 13.64 -7.71
CA PRO A 509 16.97 12.75 -6.64
C PRO A 509 17.33 13.31 -5.25
N GLN A 510 16.34 13.33 -4.35
CA GLN A 510 16.49 13.65 -2.93
C GLN A 510 17.13 12.48 -2.17
N ILE A 511 18.20 12.77 -1.44
CA ILE A 511 18.92 11.82 -0.56
C ILE A 511 18.18 11.76 0.79
N THR A 512 17.68 10.59 1.18
CA THR A 512 17.10 10.37 2.51
C THR A 512 18.14 9.86 3.52
N PRO A 513 18.07 10.28 4.80
CA PRO A 513 19.06 9.93 5.82
C PRO A 513 18.85 8.56 6.46
N VAL A 514 19.94 8.06 7.00
CA VAL A 514 20.16 6.76 7.65
C VAL A 514 19.66 6.77 9.10
N GLY A 515 19.02 5.66 9.53
CA GLY A 515 19.34 5.04 10.82
C GLY A 515 18.20 4.78 11.82
N ALA A 516 17.68 3.54 11.82
CA ALA A 516 17.39 2.78 13.04
C ALA A 516 17.34 1.27 12.70
N PRO A 517 17.88 0.36 13.54
CA PRO A 517 17.90 -1.06 13.27
C PRO A 517 16.57 -1.70 13.71
N SER A 518 15.69 -2.03 12.76
CA SER A 518 14.49 -2.83 13.02
C SER A 518 14.73 -4.28 12.62
N ASP A 519 14.43 -5.22 13.52
CA ASP A 519 14.61 -6.66 13.33
C ASP A 519 13.90 -7.22 12.06
N GLY A 520 14.71 -7.68 11.11
CA GLY A 520 14.57 -8.94 10.39
C GLY A 520 13.46 -9.14 9.34
N ARG A 521 12.19 -8.82 9.61
CA ARG A 521 11.07 -9.03 8.66
C ARG A 521 9.99 -7.97 8.84
N GLY A 522 10.27 -6.76 8.38
CA GLY A 522 9.25 -5.73 8.23
C GLY A 522 8.15 -6.20 7.28
N ARG A 523 6.98 -6.52 7.84
CA ARG A 523 5.70 -6.68 7.13
C ARG A 523 5.35 -5.31 6.55
N MET A 524 5.11 -5.22 5.25
CA MET A 524 4.76 -3.94 4.61
C MET A 524 3.25 -3.83 4.39
N PHE A 525 2.75 -2.61 4.61
CA PHE A 525 1.48 -2.18 4.06
C PHE A 525 1.60 -1.99 2.54
N PRO A 526 0.49 -2.06 1.77
CA PRO A 526 0.52 -1.88 0.32
C PRO A 526 1.29 -0.60 -0.06
N LEU A 527 2.41 -0.76 -0.77
CA LEU A 527 3.27 0.35 -1.20
C LEU A 527 2.57 1.13 -2.32
N ALA A 528 1.70 2.08 -1.95
CA ALA A 528 0.93 2.86 -2.90
C ALA A 528 1.72 4.05 -3.52
N GLY A 529 2.84 4.47 -2.92
CA GLY A 529 3.36 5.83 -3.17
C GLY A 529 4.22 6.05 -4.42
N SER A 530 5.05 5.10 -4.87
CA SER A 530 6.17 5.41 -5.78
C SER A 530 6.17 4.71 -7.15
N TYR A 531 5.26 3.77 -7.39
CA TYR A 531 5.31 2.89 -8.58
C TYR A 531 4.12 3.00 -9.51
N ILE A 532 3.13 3.84 -9.18
CA ILE A 532 1.82 3.74 -9.79
C ILE A 532 1.72 4.75 -10.92
N SER A 533 2.12 4.33 -12.12
CA SER A 533 1.43 4.83 -13.31
C SER A 533 0.02 4.23 -13.27
N PRO A 534 -1.05 5.04 -13.11
CA PRO A 534 -2.40 4.51 -13.03
C PRO A 534 -2.74 3.70 -14.28
N ILE A 535 -3.48 2.60 -14.12
CA ILE A 535 -4.02 1.85 -15.25
C ILE A 535 -5.04 2.76 -15.95
N PRO A 536 -4.94 3.01 -17.27
CA PRO A 536 -5.89 3.82 -18.01
C PRO A 536 -7.32 3.31 -17.82
N ALA A 537 -8.27 4.23 -17.68
CA ALA A 537 -9.69 3.90 -17.44
C ALA A 537 -10.25 2.91 -18.47
N GLY A 538 -9.88 3.05 -19.75
CA GLY A 538 -10.28 2.12 -20.80
C GLY A 538 -9.79 0.68 -20.60
N ARG A 539 -8.62 0.48 -19.98
CA ARG A 539 -8.10 -0.85 -19.61
C ARG A 539 -8.73 -1.38 -18.33
N LEU A 540 -9.11 -0.51 -17.39
CA LEU A 540 -9.84 -0.89 -16.18
C LEU A 540 -11.26 -1.39 -16.50
N ALA A 541 -11.97 -0.71 -17.41
CA ALA A 541 -13.30 -1.12 -17.86
C ALA A 541 -13.34 -2.52 -18.50
N GLN A 542 -12.20 -3.01 -19.02
CA GLN A 542 -12.10 -4.37 -19.53
C GLN A 542 -12.24 -5.44 -18.43
N PHE A 543 -11.91 -5.13 -17.18
CA PHE A 543 -12.14 -6.07 -16.08
C PHE A 543 -13.62 -6.15 -15.70
N GLU A 544 -14.33 -5.02 -15.70
CA GLU A 544 -15.77 -4.95 -15.39
C GLU A 544 -16.61 -5.73 -16.40
N THR A 545 -16.32 -5.55 -17.69
CA THR A 545 -17.02 -6.25 -18.78
C THR A 545 -16.85 -7.76 -18.76
N LEU A 546 -15.75 -8.27 -18.18
CA LEU A 546 -15.47 -9.71 -18.11
C LEU A 546 -16.08 -10.40 -16.88
N GLN A 547 -16.55 -9.64 -15.89
CA GLN A 547 -17.24 -10.21 -14.73
C GLN A 547 -18.59 -10.85 -15.09
N VAL A 548 -19.12 -10.62 -16.30
CA VAL A 548 -20.48 -11.00 -16.70
C VAL A 548 -20.61 -12.44 -17.21
N VAL A 549 -19.52 -13.13 -17.59
CA VAL A 549 -19.61 -14.40 -18.36
C VAL A 549 -19.34 -15.67 -17.53
N GLY A 550 -19.44 -15.62 -16.21
CA GLY A 550 -19.36 -16.81 -15.36
C GLY A 550 -20.17 -16.65 -14.07
N PRO A 551 -20.58 -17.76 -13.41
CA PRO A 551 -21.14 -17.65 -12.08
C PRO A 551 -20.17 -16.83 -11.21
N PRO A 552 -20.66 -15.82 -10.47
CA PRO A 552 -19.81 -15.02 -9.61
C PRO A 552 -19.09 -15.99 -8.69
N LEU A 553 -17.79 -16.16 -8.92
CA LEU A 553 -16.94 -16.87 -8.01
C LEU A 553 -17.05 -16.07 -6.71
N ASN A 554 -17.73 -16.61 -5.71
CA ASN A 554 -17.94 -15.97 -4.42
C ASN A 554 -16.58 -15.86 -3.70
N HIS A 555 -15.73 -14.93 -4.15
CA HIS A 555 -14.35 -14.74 -3.73
C HIS A 555 -14.24 -14.11 -2.34
N ALA A 556 -15.33 -13.57 -1.80
CA ALA A 556 -15.33 -12.88 -0.52
C ALA A 556 -15.13 -13.84 0.68
N GLY A 557 -15.49 -15.12 0.55
CA GLY A 557 -15.37 -16.10 1.64
C GLY A 557 -14.00 -16.77 1.78
N ASP A 558 -13.11 -16.60 0.80
CA ASP A 558 -11.85 -17.35 0.67
C ASP A 558 -10.60 -16.45 0.67
N MET A 559 -10.73 -15.18 1.07
CA MET A 559 -9.57 -14.29 1.22
C MET A 559 -8.81 -14.68 2.50
N PRO A 560 -7.50 -15.01 2.42
CA PRO A 560 -6.69 -15.23 3.59
C PRO A 560 -6.77 -14.01 4.52
N ASP A 561 -6.84 -14.24 5.82
CA ASP A 561 -6.74 -13.15 6.77
C ASP A 561 -5.34 -12.54 6.68
N PHE A 562 -5.27 -11.31 6.20
CA PHE A 562 -4.04 -10.51 6.12
C PHE A 562 -3.92 -9.56 7.32
N SER A 563 -4.60 -9.81 8.44
CA SER A 563 -4.53 -9.02 9.68
C SER A 563 -3.09 -8.80 10.16
N ASP A 564 -2.24 -9.81 10.04
CA ASP A 564 -0.82 -9.72 10.36
C ASP A 564 0.03 -9.08 9.24
N GLY A 565 -0.55 -8.61 8.15
CA GLY A 565 0.15 -8.12 6.96
C GLY A 565 0.58 -9.21 5.97
N ILE A 566 1.01 -8.78 4.78
CA ILE A 566 1.30 -9.67 3.66
C ILE A 566 2.69 -10.33 3.84
N ALA A 567 2.72 -11.66 3.80
CA ALA A 567 3.96 -12.42 3.90
C ALA A 567 4.88 -12.18 2.69
N HIS A 568 6.18 -12.13 2.98
CA HIS A 568 7.21 -11.96 1.96
C HIS A 568 8.14 -13.17 1.90
N PHE A 569 8.52 -13.52 0.68
CA PHE A 569 9.39 -14.61 0.33
C PHE A 569 10.53 -14.09 -0.55
N THR A 570 11.69 -14.69 -0.43
CA THR A 570 12.79 -14.47 -1.36
C THR A 570 12.69 -15.43 -2.54
N LYS A 571 13.29 -15.09 -3.68
CA LYS A 571 13.31 -15.98 -4.83
C LYS A 571 14.05 -17.30 -4.51
N VAL A 572 15.00 -17.25 -3.58
CA VAL A 572 15.74 -18.43 -3.11
C VAL A 572 14.83 -19.34 -2.28
N GLU A 573 14.04 -18.77 -1.37
CA GLU A 573 13.04 -19.51 -0.58
C GLU A 573 12.00 -20.17 -1.49
N LEU A 574 11.41 -19.43 -2.44
CA LEU A 574 10.44 -20.00 -3.38
C LEU A 574 11.06 -21.11 -4.24
N ASN A 575 12.32 -20.96 -4.68
CA ASN A 575 13.00 -22.02 -5.43
C ASN A 575 13.23 -23.27 -4.58
N LYS A 576 13.56 -23.12 -3.29
CA LYS A 576 13.68 -24.27 -2.38
C LYS A 576 12.34 -24.97 -2.15
N ALA A 577 11.26 -24.21 -2.01
CA ALA A 577 9.94 -24.75 -1.66
C ALA A 577 9.16 -25.31 -2.86
N LEU A 578 9.18 -24.62 -3.99
CA LEU A 578 8.41 -24.93 -5.21
C LEU A 578 9.28 -25.43 -6.36
N GLY A 579 10.58 -25.11 -6.36
CA GLY A 579 11.49 -25.40 -7.47
C GLY A 579 11.59 -24.31 -8.54
N GLY A 580 12.15 -24.72 -9.68
CA GLY A 580 12.23 -23.91 -10.91
C GLY A 580 13.54 -23.14 -11.13
N SER A 581 13.63 -22.45 -12.26
CA SER A 581 14.83 -21.67 -12.64
C SER A 581 14.86 -20.29 -11.97
N LYS A 582 16.06 -19.77 -11.71
CA LYS A 582 16.23 -18.43 -11.11
C LYS A 582 15.98 -17.29 -12.11
N LYS A 583 15.96 -17.57 -13.42
CA LYS A 583 15.98 -16.56 -14.48
C LYS A 583 14.69 -16.62 -15.28
N GLY A 584 13.92 -15.54 -15.27
CA GLY A 584 12.69 -15.41 -16.06
C GLY A 584 11.57 -14.68 -15.33
N LEU A 585 10.63 -14.17 -16.14
CA LEU A 585 9.31 -13.73 -15.69
C LEU A 585 8.46 -14.98 -15.37
N VAL A 586 8.56 -16.00 -16.22
CA VAL A 586 7.92 -17.30 -16.04
C VAL A 586 8.94 -18.28 -15.47
N THR A 587 8.61 -18.88 -14.33
CA THR A 587 9.41 -19.93 -13.72
C THR A 587 8.70 -21.27 -13.89
N SER A 588 9.23 -22.11 -14.77
CA SER A 588 8.73 -23.47 -14.98
C SER A 588 9.36 -24.43 -13.97
N ILE A 589 8.54 -25.30 -13.38
CA ILE A 589 8.98 -26.35 -12.45
C ILE A 589 9.08 -27.66 -13.26
N PRO A 590 10.29 -28.21 -13.46
CA PRO A 590 10.49 -29.43 -14.25
C PRO A 590 9.66 -30.59 -13.67
N LYS A 591 8.91 -31.30 -14.52
CA LYS A 591 8.02 -32.41 -14.09
C LYS A 591 8.78 -33.53 -13.38
N ASP A 592 9.99 -33.82 -13.83
CA ASP A 592 10.92 -34.80 -13.26
C ASP A 592 11.37 -34.46 -11.84
N LYS A 593 11.28 -33.18 -11.43
CA LYS A 593 11.71 -32.71 -10.11
C LYS A 593 10.57 -32.35 -9.18
N GLN A 594 9.31 -32.48 -9.61
CA GLN A 594 8.16 -32.14 -8.75
C GLN A 594 8.20 -32.95 -7.44
N GLY A 595 8.47 -34.25 -7.46
CA GLY A 595 8.56 -35.06 -6.23
C GLY A 595 9.66 -34.65 -5.23
N LEU A 596 10.63 -33.81 -5.63
CA LEU A 596 11.76 -33.40 -4.80
C LEU A 596 11.51 -32.14 -3.98
N TYR A 597 10.49 -31.34 -4.33
CA TYR A 597 10.22 -30.07 -3.67
C TYR A 597 9.15 -30.21 -2.59
N PRO A 598 9.33 -29.61 -1.40
CA PRO A 598 8.42 -29.76 -0.26
C PRO A 598 6.96 -29.41 -0.54
N LEU A 599 6.70 -28.49 -1.48
CA LEU A 599 5.37 -27.97 -1.79
C LEU A 599 4.87 -28.37 -3.19
N SER A 600 5.46 -29.40 -3.81
CA SER A 600 5.04 -29.86 -5.14
C SER A 600 3.61 -30.40 -5.20
N TYR A 601 3.10 -30.89 -4.07
CA TYR A 601 1.73 -31.34 -3.91
C TYR A 601 0.69 -30.23 -4.14
N LEU A 602 1.09 -28.95 -4.16
CA LEU A 602 0.21 -27.83 -4.44
C LEU A 602 -0.23 -27.77 -5.92
N GLY A 603 0.33 -28.62 -6.78
CA GLY A 603 -0.02 -28.67 -8.21
C GLY A 603 0.47 -27.45 -9.00
N ILE A 604 1.41 -26.68 -8.45
CA ILE A 604 2.02 -25.55 -9.14
C ILE A 604 3.07 -26.10 -10.10
N THR A 605 2.76 -26.10 -11.39
CA THR A 605 3.69 -26.54 -12.45
C THR A 605 4.57 -25.39 -12.96
N SER A 606 4.12 -24.15 -12.77
CA SER A 606 4.84 -22.93 -13.09
C SER A 606 4.24 -21.72 -12.38
N TYR A 607 5.03 -20.68 -12.21
CA TYR A 607 4.59 -19.44 -11.57
C TYR A 607 5.22 -18.21 -12.21
N LEU A 608 4.56 -17.06 -12.04
CA LEU A 608 4.98 -15.75 -12.51
C LEU A 608 5.73 -15.02 -11.40
N CYS A 609 6.81 -14.32 -11.78
CA CYS A 609 7.58 -13.46 -10.89
C CYS A 609 7.88 -12.08 -11.52
N PRO A 610 6.86 -11.27 -11.84
CA PRO A 610 7.09 -9.92 -12.33
C PRO A 610 7.76 -9.06 -11.25
N ARG A 611 8.62 -8.14 -11.70
CA ARG A 611 9.12 -7.07 -10.83
C ARG A 611 8.29 -5.82 -11.06
N LEU A 612 7.88 -5.19 -9.97
CA LEU A 612 6.95 -4.06 -10.01
C LEU A 612 7.54 -2.83 -10.72
N ASP A 613 8.86 -2.60 -10.54
CA ASP A 613 9.63 -1.54 -11.24
C ASP A 613 9.55 -1.61 -12.77
N ARG A 614 9.29 -2.81 -13.31
CA ARG A 614 9.21 -3.12 -14.74
C ARG A 614 7.78 -3.40 -15.20
N ASN A 615 6.85 -3.57 -14.26
CA ASN A 615 5.44 -3.90 -14.50
C ASN A 615 4.56 -3.06 -13.56
N PRO A 616 4.49 -1.73 -13.76
CA PRO A 616 3.73 -0.84 -12.89
C PRO A 616 2.23 -1.17 -12.79
N TRP A 617 1.67 -1.84 -13.80
CA TRP A 617 0.26 -2.27 -13.80
C TRP A 617 0.04 -3.67 -13.22
N CYS A 618 1.08 -4.31 -12.69
CA CYS A 618 0.95 -5.59 -12.01
C CYS A 618 0.18 -5.39 -10.69
N PRO A 619 -0.68 -6.34 -10.26
CA PRO A 619 -1.40 -6.25 -8.99
C PRO A 619 -0.46 -5.91 -7.82
N TYR A 620 -0.69 -4.77 -7.17
CA TYR A 620 0.08 -4.30 -6.02
C TYR A 620 -0.43 -4.87 -4.69
N ALA A 621 -1.62 -5.47 -4.71
CA ALA A 621 -2.23 -6.15 -3.59
C ALA A 621 -2.77 -7.52 -4.03
N PRO A 622 -2.78 -8.53 -3.13
CA PRO A 622 -3.37 -9.82 -3.42
C PRO A 622 -4.85 -9.69 -3.80
N GLY A 623 -5.33 -10.54 -4.72
CA GLY A 623 -6.74 -10.55 -5.12
C GLY A 623 -7.18 -9.45 -6.08
N LYS A 624 -6.27 -8.62 -6.60
CA LYS A 624 -6.58 -7.58 -7.58
C LYS A 624 -6.22 -8.01 -9.00
N ASP A 625 -7.04 -7.63 -9.97
CA ASP A 625 -6.72 -7.77 -11.39
C ASP A 625 -5.62 -6.78 -11.82
N GLY A 626 -4.99 -7.02 -12.97
CA GLY A 626 -3.97 -6.12 -13.50
C GLY A 626 -3.38 -6.55 -14.83
N TYR A 627 -2.22 -5.98 -15.18
CA TYR A 627 -1.51 -6.27 -16.42
C TYR A 627 -0.02 -6.52 -16.18
N ILE A 628 0.60 -7.32 -17.03
CA ILE A 628 2.05 -7.51 -17.06
C ILE A 628 2.58 -7.31 -18.47
N PHE A 629 3.86 -6.93 -18.56
CA PHE A 629 4.53 -6.61 -19.80
C PHE A 629 5.63 -7.63 -20.08
N THR A 630 5.73 -8.04 -21.34
CA THR A 630 6.71 -9.04 -21.77
C THR A 630 7.61 -8.47 -22.84
N ALA A 631 8.91 -8.42 -22.58
CA ALA A 631 9.89 -7.94 -23.55
C ALA A 631 10.34 -9.03 -24.55
N SER A 632 10.12 -10.31 -24.25
CA SER A 632 10.60 -11.43 -25.08
C SER A 632 9.43 -12.18 -25.70
N GLU A 633 9.46 -12.38 -27.01
CA GLU A 633 8.47 -13.21 -27.72
C GLU A 633 8.44 -14.65 -27.21
N ARG A 634 9.55 -15.16 -26.64
CA ARG A 634 9.57 -16.48 -26.01
C ARG A 634 8.74 -16.51 -24.72
N ASP A 635 8.85 -15.45 -23.91
CA ASP A 635 8.02 -15.30 -22.70
C ASP A 635 6.54 -15.15 -23.11
N LEU A 636 6.27 -14.37 -24.17
CA LEU A 636 4.95 -14.20 -24.73
C LEU A 636 4.37 -15.53 -25.25
N ALA A 637 5.12 -16.28 -26.06
CA ALA A 637 4.69 -17.59 -26.58
C ALA A 637 4.44 -18.61 -25.46
N ALA A 638 5.24 -18.58 -24.40
CA ALA A 638 5.02 -19.41 -23.22
C ALA A 638 3.74 -19.02 -22.47
N LEU A 639 3.30 -17.77 -22.56
CA LEU A 639 2.12 -17.20 -21.90
C LEU A 639 0.89 -17.07 -22.80
N ALA A 640 1.03 -17.20 -24.11
CA ALA A 640 -0.04 -17.06 -25.09
C ALA A 640 -1.12 -18.14 -24.96
N GLN A 641 -0.74 -19.32 -24.48
CA GLN A 641 -1.73 -20.33 -24.09
C GLN A 641 -2.36 -19.87 -22.77
N SER A 642 -3.66 -19.52 -22.78
CA SER A 642 -4.39 -19.15 -21.56
C SER A 642 -4.15 -20.21 -20.50
N LYS A 643 -3.35 -19.85 -19.50
CA LYS A 643 -2.87 -20.75 -18.47
C LYS A 643 -3.05 -20.06 -17.15
N GLN A 644 -3.64 -20.81 -16.22
CA GLN A 644 -3.73 -20.45 -14.83
C GLN A 644 -2.33 -20.57 -14.22
N ARG A 645 -1.86 -19.52 -13.57
CA ARG A 645 -0.52 -19.49 -12.95
C ARG A 645 -0.57 -18.81 -11.60
N ALA A 646 0.23 -19.32 -10.67
CA ALA A 646 0.50 -18.64 -9.41
C ALA A 646 1.31 -17.35 -9.69
N LEU A 647 0.93 -16.23 -9.07
CA LEU A 647 1.58 -14.94 -9.22
C LEU A 647 2.33 -14.55 -7.94
N PHE A 648 3.64 -14.31 -8.07
CA PHE A 648 4.49 -13.79 -7.00
C PHE A 648 5.08 -12.45 -7.42
N VAL A 649 4.65 -11.36 -6.80
CA VAL A 649 5.05 -10.00 -7.23
C VAL A 649 6.28 -9.55 -6.46
N ASN A 650 7.36 -9.19 -7.16
CA ASN A 650 8.57 -8.67 -6.54
C ASN A 650 8.46 -7.16 -6.33
N VAL A 651 8.41 -6.76 -5.06
CA VAL A 651 8.27 -5.36 -4.62
C VAL A 651 9.60 -4.71 -4.26
N SER A 652 10.74 -5.37 -4.46
CA SER A 652 12.04 -4.80 -4.11
C SER A 652 12.60 -3.89 -5.21
N HIS A 653 12.87 -2.63 -4.82
CA HIS A 653 13.61 -1.65 -5.62
C HIS A 653 15.09 -2.07 -5.81
N LEU A 654 15.69 -2.69 -4.81
CA LEU A 654 17.12 -2.97 -4.78
C LEU A 654 17.41 -4.39 -5.25
N SER A 655 18.46 -4.54 -6.06
CA SER A 655 18.86 -5.82 -6.66
C SER A 655 19.26 -6.89 -5.64
N THR A 656 19.61 -6.50 -4.41
CA THR A 656 20.26 -7.37 -3.43
C THR A 656 19.31 -8.25 -2.64
N THR A 657 18.07 -7.82 -2.39
CA THR A 657 17.08 -8.61 -1.64
C THR A 657 15.75 -8.63 -2.37
N THR A 658 15.43 -9.74 -3.04
CA THR A 658 14.11 -9.91 -3.65
C THR A 658 13.07 -10.12 -2.56
N LYS A 659 12.10 -9.22 -2.42
CA LYS A 659 10.92 -9.41 -1.58
C LYS A 659 9.74 -9.70 -2.50
N LEU A 660 9.24 -10.92 -2.48
CA LEU A 660 8.11 -11.38 -3.27
C LEU A 660 6.93 -11.62 -2.35
N PHE A 661 5.73 -11.24 -2.74
CA PHE A 661 4.51 -11.71 -2.08
C PHE A 661 3.67 -12.55 -3.04
N PHE A 662 2.90 -13.49 -2.50
CA PHE A 662 1.96 -14.28 -3.29
C PHE A 662 0.67 -13.47 -3.49
N ALA A 663 0.37 -13.10 -4.73
CA ALA A 663 -0.82 -12.31 -5.06
C ALA A 663 -2.06 -13.17 -5.32
N GLY A 664 -1.87 -14.47 -5.62
CA GLY A 664 -2.94 -15.42 -5.93
C GLY A 664 -2.69 -16.23 -7.20
N PHE A 665 -3.73 -16.95 -7.65
CA PHE A 665 -3.78 -17.57 -8.96
C PHE A 665 -4.47 -16.65 -9.96
N TYR A 666 -3.87 -16.56 -11.14
CA TYR A 666 -4.35 -15.70 -12.20
C TYR A 666 -4.48 -16.47 -13.51
N GLU A 667 -5.54 -16.18 -14.24
CA GLU A 667 -5.60 -16.47 -15.66
C GLU A 667 -4.82 -15.40 -16.42
N VAL A 668 -3.88 -15.84 -17.24
CA VAL A 668 -3.10 -14.96 -18.11
C VAL A 668 -3.73 -14.96 -19.48
N CYS A 669 -4.31 -13.82 -19.86
CA CYS A 669 -4.90 -13.62 -21.19
C CYS A 669 -4.02 -12.69 -22.01
N GLN A 670 -3.94 -12.94 -23.32
CA GLN A 670 -3.36 -11.97 -24.24
C GLN A 670 -4.25 -10.70 -24.25
N ALA A 671 -3.62 -9.54 -24.14
CA ALA A 671 -4.28 -8.25 -24.30
C ALA A 671 -3.70 -7.54 -25.52
N GLU A 672 -4.34 -6.46 -25.96
CA GLU A 672 -3.74 -5.58 -26.96
C GLU A 672 -2.45 -4.98 -26.42
N ASP A 673 -1.42 -4.92 -27.26
CA ASP A 673 -0.17 -4.25 -26.94
C ASP A 673 -0.41 -2.81 -26.48
N LEU A 674 0.48 -2.27 -25.66
CA LEU A 674 0.36 -0.89 -25.20
C LEU A 674 0.44 0.08 -26.37
N SER A 675 -0.47 1.04 -26.37
CA SER A 675 -0.38 2.21 -27.24
C SER A 675 0.78 3.12 -26.83
N SER A 676 1.20 4.00 -27.74
CA SER A 676 2.23 5.02 -27.44
C SER A 676 1.77 5.99 -26.35
N GLU A 677 0.47 6.31 -26.29
CA GLU A 677 -0.13 7.16 -25.27
C GLU A 677 -0.06 6.50 -23.88
N GLU A 678 -0.44 5.23 -23.79
CA GLU A 678 -0.33 4.43 -22.57
C GLU A 678 1.12 4.32 -22.11
N TRP A 679 2.05 4.03 -23.02
CA TRP A 679 3.48 3.98 -22.73
C TRP A 679 4.00 5.31 -22.19
N CYS A 680 3.52 6.43 -22.73
CA CYS A 680 3.92 7.77 -22.27
C CYS A 680 3.57 8.01 -20.80
N THR A 681 2.57 7.33 -20.24
CA THR A 681 2.21 7.44 -18.81
C THR A 681 3.24 6.83 -17.85
N PHE A 682 4.18 6.02 -18.34
CA PHE A 682 5.22 5.42 -17.50
C PHE A 682 6.32 6.41 -17.12
N THR A 683 6.86 6.25 -15.91
CA THR A 683 8.02 7.00 -15.46
C THR A 683 9.24 6.70 -16.34
N ASP A 684 10.17 7.65 -16.41
CA ASP A 684 11.37 7.49 -17.23
C ASP A 684 12.20 6.28 -16.81
N ASP A 685 12.30 6.05 -15.49
CA ASP A 685 13.00 4.90 -14.90
C ASP A 685 12.40 3.56 -15.34
N THR A 686 11.07 3.44 -15.32
CA THR A 686 10.40 2.22 -15.82
C THR A 686 10.65 2.03 -17.31
N LYS A 687 10.60 3.11 -18.11
CA LYS A 687 10.88 3.06 -19.55
C LYS A 687 12.33 2.62 -19.83
N VAL A 688 13.30 3.14 -19.07
CA VAL A 688 14.73 2.76 -19.16
C VAL A 688 14.93 1.31 -18.72
N ALA A 689 14.36 0.91 -17.58
CA ALA A 689 14.45 -0.45 -17.06
C ALA A 689 13.85 -1.48 -18.02
N TYR A 690 12.70 -1.17 -18.63
CA TYR A 690 12.08 -2.02 -19.64
C TYR A 690 12.93 -2.09 -20.92
N SER A 691 13.43 -0.95 -21.40
CA SER A 691 14.30 -0.88 -22.59
C SER A 691 15.60 -1.68 -22.40
N GLN A 692 16.16 -1.70 -21.18
CA GLN A 692 17.31 -2.55 -20.85
C GLN A 692 16.96 -4.04 -21.00
N ILE A 693 15.79 -4.49 -20.53
CA ILE A 693 15.37 -5.89 -20.68
C ILE A 693 15.23 -6.26 -22.16
N VAL A 694 14.65 -5.36 -22.95
CA VAL A 694 14.51 -5.56 -24.40
C VAL A 694 15.89 -5.72 -25.02
N LYS A 695 16.84 -4.83 -24.69
CA LYS A 695 18.24 -4.96 -25.15
C LYS A 695 18.88 -6.30 -24.76
N ASP A 696 18.65 -6.75 -23.52
CA ASP A 696 19.25 -7.98 -22.98
C ASP A 696 18.62 -9.26 -23.55
N ARG A 697 17.33 -9.24 -23.92
CA ARG A 697 16.54 -10.44 -24.25
C ARG A 697 16.10 -10.55 -25.70
N VAL A 698 16.09 -9.46 -26.45
CA VAL A 698 15.64 -9.40 -27.84
C VAL A 698 16.89 -9.28 -28.72
N PRO A 699 17.32 -10.35 -29.41
CA PRO A 699 18.53 -10.33 -30.22
C PRO A 699 18.56 -9.18 -31.23
N GLU A 700 17.41 -8.84 -31.82
CA GLU A 700 17.22 -7.76 -32.79
C GLU A 700 17.48 -6.38 -32.19
N CYS A 701 17.40 -6.21 -30.87
CA CYS A 701 17.65 -4.94 -30.17
C CYS A 701 19.02 -4.89 -29.50
N SER A 702 19.81 -5.98 -29.55
CA SER A 702 21.09 -6.06 -28.82
C SER A 702 22.12 -5.01 -29.25
N HIS A 703 22.09 -4.62 -30.54
CA HIS A 703 22.97 -3.62 -31.13
C HIS A 703 22.51 -2.17 -30.90
N LEU A 704 21.26 -1.96 -30.52
CA LEU A 704 20.70 -0.64 -30.26
C LEU A 704 21.10 -0.15 -28.86
N SER A 705 21.25 1.17 -28.70
CA SER A 705 21.36 1.81 -27.39
C SER A 705 20.01 1.79 -26.66
N ILE A 706 20.05 1.87 -25.32
CA ILE A 706 18.83 1.94 -24.49
C ILE A 706 17.99 3.16 -24.90
N ARG A 707 18.65 4.28 -25.25
CA ARG A 707 18.01 5.52 -25.70
C ARG A 707 17.26 5.33 -27.02
N GLU A 708 17.84 4.60 -27.98
CA GLU A 708 17.19 4.30 -29.26
C GLU A 708 15.99 3.36 -29.08
N ILE A 709 16.13 2.29 -28.28
CA ILE A 709 15.02 1.37 -27.98
C ILE A 709 13.86 2.15 -27.33
N LYS A 710 14.16 2.98 -26.33
CA LYS A 710 13.18 3.84 -25.67
C LYS A 710 12.53 4.82 -26.66
N ALA A 711 13.30 5.41 -27.56
CA ALA A 711 12.78 6.30 -28.60
C ALA A 711 11.82 5.58 -29.56
N GLN A 712 12.09 4.31 -29.92
CA GLN A 712 11.18 3.49 -30.72
C GLN A 712 9.83 3.22 -30.04
N TYR A 713 9.82 3.01 -28.71
CA TYR A 713 8.56 2.88 -27.96
C TYR A 713 7.84 4.23 -27.84
N ASN A 714 8.57 5.32 -27.57
CA ASN A 714 8.00 6.66 -27.47
C ASN A 714 7.36 7.11 -28.81
N SER A 715 7.96 6.76 -29.94
CA SER A 715 7.41 7.06 -31.27
C SER A 715 6.29 6.09 -31.71
N GLY A 716 6.09 4.99 -30.98
CA GLY A 716 5.15 3.93 -31.34
C GLY A 716 5.65 3.01 -32.47
N ALA A 717 6.89 3.18 -32.95
CA ALA A 717 7.51 2.27 -33.91
C ALA A 717 7.67 0.85 -33.35
N ARG A 718 7.74 0.72 -32.02
CA ARG A 718 7.64 -0.53 -31.28
C ARG A 718 6.55 -0.41 -30.22
N ARG A 719 5.82 -1.50 -29.98
CA ARG A 719 4.78 -1.57 -28.94
C ARG A 719 5.15 -2.58 -27.87
N VAL A 720 4.74 -2.31 -26.64
CA VAL A 720 5.03 -3.19 -25.50
C VAL A 720 3.97 -4.28 -25.45
N SER A 721 4.39 -5.55 -25.60
CA SER A 721 3.47 -6.67 -25.47
C SER A 721 2.88 -6.75 -24.07
N CYS A 722 1.55 -6.82 -24.02
CA CYS A 722 0.77 -6.73 -22.79
C CYS A 722 -0.05 -8.00 -22.58
N LEU A 723 -0.07 -8.47 -21.33
CA LEU A 723 -0.90 -9.58 -20.91
C LEU A 723 -1.79 -9.12 -19.77
N ARG A 724 -3.07 -9.49 -19.84
CA ARG A 724 -4.05 -9.25 -18.80
C ARG A 724 -3.99 -10.37 -17.76
N LEU A 725 -4.00 -9.99 -16.49
CA LEU A 725 -4.07 -10.87 -15.34
C LEU A 725 -5.46 -10.79 -14.73
N ARG A 726 -6.22 -11.88 -14.82
CA ARG A 726 -7.53 -12.03 -14.16
C ARG A 726 -7.40 -12.91 -12.93
N PHE A 727 -7.74 -12.40 -11.76
CA PHE A 727 -7.67 -13.11 -10.50
C PHE A 727 -8.68 -14.27 -10.46
N LEU A 728 -8.23 -15.44 -10.02
CA LEU A 728 -9.06 -16.65 -9.91
C LEU A 728 -9.30 -17.09 -8.47
N GLY A 729 -8.50 -16.60 -7.52
CA GLY A 729 -8.54 -17.05 -6.12
C GLY A 729 -7.15 -17.33 -5.55
N PHE A 730 -7.10 -17.64 -4.25
CA PHE A 730 -5.87 -17.99 -3.53
C PHE A 730 -5.53 -19.48 -3.59
N ARG A 731 -6.52 -20.31 -3.90
CA ARG A 731 -6.38 -21.76 -4.06
C ARG A 731 -6.05 -22.09 -5.50
N ASN A 732 -5.26 -23.14 -5.71
CA ASN A 732 -4.99 -23.61 -7.06
C ASN A 732 -6.31 -24.08 -7.69
N PRO A 733 -6.76 -23.53 -8.84
CA PRO A 733 -8.01 -23.97 -9.44
C PRO A 733 -8.00 -25.45 -9.84
N GLN A 734 -6.81 -26.03 -10.10
CA GLN A 734 -6.64 -27.46 -10.38
C GLN A 734 -6.67 -28.32 -9.11
N ASN A 735 -6.48 -27.72 -7.93
CA ASN A 735 -6.54 -28.39 -6.64
C ASN A 735 -7.10 -27.44 -5.56
N PRO A 736 -8.42 -27.20 -5.56
CA PRO A 736 -9.07 -26.20 -4.70
C PRO A 736 -9.10 -26.58 -3.21
N THR A 737 -8.64 -27.78 -2.85
CA THR A 737 -8.63 -28.25 -1.46
C THR A 737 -7.49 -27.65 -0.64
N ARG A 738 -6.49 -27.04 -1.26
CA ARG A 738 -5.28 -26.56 -0.60
C ARG A 738 -5.09 -25.06 -0.81
N ASP A 739 -4.93 -24.36 0.30
CA ASP A 739 -4.51 -22.96 0.32
C ASP A 739 -2.98 -22.90 0.16
N VAL A 740 -2.55 -22.32 -0.97
CA VAL A 740 -1.14 -22.17 -1.31
C VAL A 740 -0.45 -21.15 -0.40
N TYR A 741 -1.16 -20.08 -0.02
CA TYR A 741 -0.62 -19.05 0.87
C TYR A 741 -0.34 -19.65 2.25
N GLN A 742 -1.30 -20.38 2.80
CA GLN A 742 -1.16 -21.04 4.11
C GLN A 742 -0.08 -22.13 4.10
N ALA A 743 0.05 -22.88 3.00
CA ALA A 743 1.10 -23.88 2.85
C ALA A 743 2.51 -23.27 2.81
N LEU A 744 2.67 -22.13 2.11
CA LEU A 744 3.92 -21.36 2.10
C LEU A 744 4.27 -20.83 3.49
N LEU A 745 3.30 -20.21 4.18
CA LEU A 745 3.47 -19.74 5.55
C LEU A 745 3.93 -20.86 6.48
N SER A 746 3.23 -22.00 6.45
CA SER A 746 3.54 -23.15 7.30
C SER A 746 4.94 -23.71 7.01
N HIS A 747 5.33 -23.77 5.72
CA HIS A 747 6.65 -24.27 5.31
C HIS A 747 7.79 -23.40 5.85
N PHE A 748 7.65 -22.08 5.80
CA PHE A 748 8.71 -21.17 6.25
C PHE A 748 8.65 -20.89 7.75
N ALA A 749 7.48 -20.95 8.39
CA ALA A 749 7.37 -20.89 9.85
C ALA A 749 8.13 -22.05 10.53
N GLY A 750 8.01 -23.27 9.98
CA GLY A 750 8.69 -24.46 10.51
C GLY A 750 10.21 -24.46 10.35
N GLN A 751 10.78 -23.75 9.38
CA GLN A 751 12.22 -23.66 9.16
C GLN A 751 12.92 -22.68 10.11
N HIS A 752 12.16 -21.83 10.79
CA HIS A 752 12.68 -20.76 11.64
C HIS A 752 12.38 -20.94 13.13
N ALA A 753 11.79 -22.07 13.54
CA ALA A 753 11.87 -22.47 14.94
C ALA A 753 13.36 -22.58 15.29
N PRO A 754 13.92 -21.71 16.15
CA PRO A 754 15.32 -21.79 16.48
C PRO A 754 15.52 -23.10 17.23
N SER A 755 16.10 -24.09 16.54
CA SER A 755 16.65 -25.27 17.18
C SER A 755 17.88 -24.82 17.96
N PHE A 756 17.65 -24.16 19.10
CA PHE A 756 18.63 -24.01 20.17
C PHE A 756 18.78 -25.37 20.85
N THR A 757 19.27 -26.37 20.13
CA THR A 757 19.99 -27.47 20.76
C THR A 757 21.45 -27.09 20.76
N TYR A 758 21.86 -26.38 21.83
CA TYR A 758 23.26 -26.33 22.23
C TYR A 758 23.74 -27.77 22.46
N LYS A 759 24.27 -28.42 21.41
CA LYS A 759 25.18 -29.56 21.60
C LYS A 759 26.45 -28.99 22.21
N ARG A 760 26.48 -28.94 23.55
CA ARG A 760 27.73 -28.88 24.32
C ARG A 760 28.61 -30.02 23.78
N LYS A 761 29.65 -29.67 23.03
CA LYS A 761 30.82 -30.53 22.84
C LYS A 761 31.51 -30.58 24.21
N SER A 762 31.29 -31.65 24.96
CA SER A 762 32.23 -32.06 25.99
C SER A 762 33.45 -32.64 25.28
N GLU A 763 34.57 -31.94 25.40
CA GLU A 763 35.89 -32.55 25.39
C GLU A 763 35.91 -33.65 26.46
N ASP A 764 36.13 -34.90 26.06
CA ASP A 764 37.23 -35.72 26.57
C ASP A 764 37.20 -37.16 26.00
N GLN A 765 38.40 -37.74 25.98
CA GLN A 765 38.78 -39.15 25.73
C GLN A 765 39.15 -39.58 24.30
N VAL A 766 40.44 -39.39 24.02
CA VAL A 766 41.45 -40.45 23.80
C VAL A 766 40.87 -41.85 23.55
N GLY A 767 41.13 -42.40 22.36
CA GLY A 767 40.83 -43.79 22.03
C GLY A 767 41.28 -44.18 20.63
N THR A 768 42.51 -44.66 20.54
CA THR A 768 43.19 -45.27 19.39
C THR A 768 42.32 -46.25 18.58
N SER A 769 42.36 -46.19 17.25
CA SER A 769 42.67 -47.39 16.43
C SER A 769 43.01 -47.07 14.97
N ARG A 770 43.98 -47.82 14.46
CA ARG A 770 44.65 -47.70 13.17
C ARG A 770 43.96 -48.55 12.10
N LYS A 771 43.85 -47.98 10.88
CA LYS A 771 44.01 -48.61 9.53
C LYS A 771 43.02 -49.73 9.10
N PRO A 772 42.97 -50.12 7.79
CA PRO A 772 43.64 -49.55 6.61
C PRO A 772 42.73 -49.23 5.41
N LYS A 773 43.31 -48.41 4.52
CA LYS A 773 42.93 -48.20 3.12
C LYS A 773 42.99 -49.53 2.34
N SER A 774 41.93 -49.81 1.57
CA SER A 774 42.00 -50.72 0.43
C SER A 774 42.03 -49.91 -0.85
N ALA A 775 43.10 -50.10 -1.62
CA ALA A 775 43.25 -49.65 -2.99
C ALA A 775 42.72 -50.74 -3.92
N ARG A 776 42.03 -50.36 -4.99
CA ARG A 776 41.91 -51.20 -6.20
C ARG A 776 41.90 -50.31 -7.45
N LEU A 777 43.10 -50.12 -7.99
CA LEU A 777 43.43 -50.11 -9.43
C LEU A 777 42.85 -51.39 -10.06
N SER A 778 42.43 -51.50 -11.32
CA SER A 778 42.58 -50.67 -12.52
C SER A 778 41.94 -51.43 -13.72
N LEU A 779 41.93 -50.75 -14.88
CA LEU A 779 42.16 -51.29 -16.25
C LEU A 779 40.92 -51.58 -17.14
N PRO A 780 41.09 -51.53 -18.49
CA PRO A 780 40.47 -50.52 -19.36
C PRO A 780 39.79 -51.15 -20.59
N GLU A 781 39.31 -50.33 -21.53
CA GLU A 781 38.99 -50.64 -22.93
C GLU A 781 38.51 -49.31 -23.55
N SER A 782 38.75 -48.89 -24.79
CA SER A 782 39.69 -49.17 -25.89
C SER A 782 39.60 -47.95 -26.81
#